data_AF-A0A2L1J6K9-F1
#
_entry.id   AF-A0A2L1J6K9-F1
#
_cell.length_a   1.000
_cell.length_b   1.000
_cell.length_c   1.000
_cell.angle_alpha   90.00
_cell.angle_beta   90.00
_cell.angle_gamma   90.00
#
_symmetry.space_group_name_H-M   'P 1'
#
loop_
_entity.id
_entity.type
_entity.pdbx_description
1 polymer ?
#
loop_
_entity_poly.entity_id
_entity_poly.type
_entity_poly.pdbx_seq_one_letter_code
_entity_poly.pdbx_strand_id
1 'polypeptide(L)'
;MDVTRWSHPFKDQSHPLSQLTQLAHAGAGYYPLGRNALWHGGVHFDSGTAALLDQSAVYCVADGEVVAYRIDEHSPSTTYVDDDQCVAKLFSRNFVLVRHRLAPPTIAGHSQTPPRLTFYSLYMHLQEGMFYRDDSKHVRPAFWPEEATDGAVVLQAPVAIKAADLVGHIGLYHCADTKRPESKLHLEVFSGDDVEGFIDASRAWAQQLPADEQTWLKLVAGTVVVPHQEGFGVAQCPVPGTAGVASGADLLLPKVLLDSLPPESKISSALGKKRTWYRLDGLLMDADNHPLDGWVCEEVGITPWVSPWSWEGYSIVYSLDSSLGTLAALWRDLGRFSEAQLARFARVADEGNRSRIKSRLYDIIDRNRDGRGTAAELQAAICRPAHAQSISRLIIHTESEWSRPNKWDGLDELLGHSGATPHLNWLAEKQRINALCWWEEVAPKLGLPANGAVFHFHPVGLVGQFCAANPLAITPAQLKQIFPLADDADIEVVVNEINGRLVEFKLDTRLRQRHFFAQIKGEVGASMKAVTESWEFSPEVLKSFSVYYRTHPLEAEQDGYLKDSNGRIIRRANQHEIGVKHFLRLNGNRRSHPADGYNFRGRGLLQLTGYEKYKGFKAGYSRYWKGVAPDTVGQPELINEMPTAIRSAIWFWIDLNIFKQVQSGGYSDVVRVTKAVNGGTMGLEERKAAYRIAEGALK
;
A
#
# COMPACT_ATOMS: atom_id res chain seq x y z
N MET A 1 15.03 -8.67 -10.15
CA MET A 1 13.72 -9.31 -9.87
C MET A 1 12.64 -8.40 -10.44
N ASP A 2 11.62 -8.95 -11.10
CA ASP A 2 10.50 -8.14 -11.60
C ASP A 2 9.63 -7.68 -10.42
N VAL A 3 9.10 -6.46 -10.49
CA VAL A 3 8.28 -5.88 -9.42
C VAL A 3 6.96 -6.63 -9.32
N THR A 4 6.71 -7.25 -8.16
CA THR A 4 5.44 -7.94 -7.88
C THR A 4 4.63 -7.28 -6.77
N ARG A 5 5.29 -6.45 -5.95
CA ARG A 5 4.68 -5.72 -4.84
C ARG A 5 5.11 -4.26 -4.85
N TRP A 6 4.19 -3.44 -4.37
CA TRP A 6 4.33 -2.00 -4.19
C TRP A 6 3.93 -1.62 -2.77
N SER A 7 4.49 -0.54 -2.25
CA SER A 7 4.15 0.02 -0.94
C SER A 7 4.35 1.53 -0.96
N HIS A 8 3.48 2.26 -0.25
CA HIS A 8 3.79 3.64 0.10
C HIS A 8 5.09 3.69 0.94
N PRO A 9 5.96 4.72 0.80
CA PRO A 9 7.23 4.81 1.54
C PRO A 9 7.06 4.88 3.07
N PHE A 10 5.84 5.15 3.56
CA PHE A 10 5.45 5.16 4.98
C PHE A 10 4.38 4.13 5.32
N LYS A 11 4.20 3.10 4.49
CA LYS A 11 3.18 2.05 4.65
C LYS A 11 1.73 2.56 4.77
N ASP A 12 1.44 3.77 4.30
CA ASP A 12 0.07 4.29 4.21
C ASP A 12 -0.79 3.34 3.36
N GLN A 13 -1.96 3.01 3.90
CA GLN A 13 -2.95 2.12 3.29
C GLN A 13 -4.15 2.89 2.73
N SER A 14 -4.13 4.24 2.81
CA SER A 14 -5.15 5.06 2.17
C SER A 14 -5.16 4.85 0.65
N HIS A 15 -6.29 5.12 0.00
CA HIS A 15 -6.39 4.92 -1.46
C HIS A 15 -5.44 5.89 -2.20
N PRO A 16 -4.96 5.53 -3.42
CA PRO A 16 -3.97 6.31 -4.16
C PRO A 16 -4.25 7.83 -4.29
N LEU A 17 -5.51 8.22 -4.50
CA LEU A 17 -5.88 9.64 -4.58
C LEU A 17 -5.66 10.39 -3.25
N SER A 18 -5.92 9.75 -2.10
CA SER A 18 -5.66 10.32 -0.78
C SER A 18 -4.15 10.53 -0.60
N GLN A 19 -3.35 9.50 -0.88
CA GLN A 19 -1.88 9.57 -0.81
C GLN A 19 -1.31 10.73 -1.63
N LEU A 20 -1.85 10.98 -2.83
CA LEU A 20 -1.46 12.13 -3.65
C LEU A 20 -1.83 13.47 -3.01
N THR A 21 -3.08 13.62 -2.53
CA THR A 21 -3.54 14.89 -1.95
C THR A 21 -2.85 15.23 -0.62
N GLN A 22 -2.42 14.23 0.15
CA GLN A 22 -1.65 14.44 1.39
C GLN A 22 -0.35 15.21 1.13
N LEU A 23 0.24 15.10 -0.06
CA LEU A 23 1.47 15.83 -0.42
C LEU A 23 1.25 17.34 -0.51
N ALA A 24 0.01 17.82 -0.62
CA ALA A 24 -0.28 19.25 -0.52
C ALA A 24 0.09 19.82 0.86
N HIS A 25 0.18 18.98 1.89
CA HIS A 25 0.60 19.41 3.23
C HIS A 25 2.11 19.55 3.38
N ALA A 26 2.91 19.06 2.44
CA ALA A 26 4.35 19.26 2.46
C ALA A 26 4.65 20.77 2.50
N GLY A 27 5.63 21.14 3.31
CA GLY A 27 6.13 22.50 3.34
C GLY A 27 6.64 22.91 1.97
N ALA A 28 7.54 22.14 1.36
CA ALA A 28 8.17 22.48 0.08
C ALA A 28 8.45 21.23 -0.77
N GLY A 29 9.04 21.41 -1.96
CA GLY A 29 9.52 20.30 -2.79
C GLY A 29 8.38 19.50 -3.42
N TYR A 30 7.57 20.18 -4.23
CA TYR A 30 6.52 19.54 -5.01
C TYR A 30 7.08 19.08 -6.35
N TYR A 31 6.62 17.94 -6.83
CA TYR A 31 6.87 17.52 -8.20
C TYR A 31 5.92 18.28 -9.15
N PRO A 32 6.37 18.79 -10.31
CA PRO A 32 7.76 18.83 -10.80
C PRO A 32 8.48 20.17 -10.51
N LEU A 33 7.91 21.06 -9.69
CA LEU A 33 8.47 22.38 -9.39
C LEU A 33 8.54 22.67 -7.88
N GLY A 34 9.72 23.10 -7.43
CA GLY A 34 9.95 23.54 -6.05
C GLY A 34 9.29 24.89 -5.72
N ARG A 35 9.43 25.34 -4.45
CA ARG A 35 8.91 26.64 -3.99
C ARG A 35 9.47 27.84 -4.77
N ASN A 36 10.67 27.70 -5.30
CA ASN A 36 11.37 28.68 -6.14
C ASN A 36 11.03 28.52 -7.64
N ALA A 37 9.98 27.77 -7.97
CA ALA A 37 9.55 27.44 -9.33
C ALA A 37 10.62 26.75 -10.19
N LEU A 38 11.76 26.33 -9.61
CA LEU A 38 12.77 25.56 -10.30
C LEU A 38 12.33 24.11 -10.40
N TRP A 39 12.87 23.42 -11.41
CA TRP A 39 12.74 21.98 -11.59
C TRP A 39 12.98 21.23 -10.28
N HIS A 40 12.12 20.27 -9.98
CA HIS A 40 12.22 19.39 -8.83
C HIS A 40 11.84 17.96 -9.23
N GLY A 41 12.80 17.03 -9.12
CA GLY A 41 12.65 15.65 -9.62
C GLY A 41 11.82 14.74 -8.72
N GLY A 42 11.70 15.10 -7.45
CA GLY A 42 11.06 14.28 -6.42
C GLY A 42 9.92 14.98 -5.68
N VAL A 43 9.55 14.38 -4.56
CA VAL A 43 8.61 14.95 -3.57
C VAL A 43 9.27 14.95 -2.20
N HIS A 44 8.90 15.93 -1.37
CA HIS A 44 9.31 15.93 0.03
C HIS A 44 8.24 15.36 0.96
N PHE A 45 8.73 14.74 2.04
CA PHE A 45 7.95 14.47 3.24
C PHE A 45 8.64 15.15 4.41
N ASP A 46 7.91 16.04 5.09
CA ASP A 46 8.42 16.91 6.14
C ASP A 46 7.43 17.01 7.31
N SER A 47 7.61 18.01 8.17
CA SER A 47 6.74 18.22 9.32
C SER A 47 5.27 18.45 8.95
N GLY A 48 4.98 18.95 7.74
CA GLY A 48 3.62 19.18 7.27
C GLY A 48 2.87 17.89 6.94
N THR A 49 3.56 16.91 6.35
CA THR A 49 2.98 15.58 6.04
C THR A 49 2.96 14.65 7.26
N ALA A 50 3.77 14.91 8.28
CA ALA A 50 3.87 14.10 9.50
C ALA A 50 2.58 14.08 10.34
N ALA A 51 1.66 15.02 10.13
CA ALA A 51 0.34 15.01 10.77
C ALA A 51 -0.58 13.91 10.21
N LEU A 52 -0.31 13.43 9.00
CA LEU A 52 -1.15 12.46 8.27
C LEU A 52 -0.45 11.11 8.10
N LEU A 53 0.88 11.08 8.18
CA LEU A 53 1.71 9.92 7.92
C LEU A 53 2.61 9.58 9.11
N ASP A 54 2.71 8.29 9.43
CA ASP A 54 3.74 7.79 10.34
C ASP A 54 5.10 7.83 9.64
N GLN A 55 5.84 8.91 9.89
CA GLN A 55 7.15 9.18 9.32
C GLN A 55 8.31 8.64 10.19
N SER A 56 8.04 7.71 11.11
CA SER A 56 9.06 7.13 11.98
C SER A 56 10.15 6.36 11.24
N ALA A 57 9.83 5.75 10.09
CA ALA A 57 10.77 5.02 9.25
C ALA A 57 10.38 5.09 7.77
N VAL A 58 11.38 4.90 6.90
CA VAL A 58 11.25 4.98 5.44
C VAL A 58 11.39 3.58 4.85
N TYR A 59 10.45 3.21 3.98
CA TYR A 59 10.36 1.86 3.41
C TYR A 59 10.47 1.85 1.89
N CYS A 60 10.92 0.70 1.36
CA CYS A 60 11.10 0.52 -0.08
C CYS A 60 9.74 0.51 -0.80
N VAL A 61 9.64 1.22 -1.92
CA VAL A 61 8.37 1.47 -2.61
C VAL A 61 7.94 0.32 -3.52
N ALA A 62 8.88 -0.53 -3.93
CA ALA A 62 8.64 -1.65 -4.82
C ALA A 62 9.71 -2.74 -4.60
N ASP A 63 9.40 -3.99 -4.95
CA ASP A 63 10.45 -5.03 -4.96
C ASP A 63 11.62 -4.60 -5.85
N GLY A 64 12.85 -4.85 -5.43
CA GLY A 64 14.03 -4.39 -6.15
C GLY A 64 15.34 -4.88 -5.58
N GLU A 65 16.40 -4.15 -5.89
CA GLU A 65 17.74 -4.39 -5.39
C GLU A 65 18.43 -3.07 -5.06
N VAL A 66 18.99 -2.94 -3.85
CA VAL A 66 19.85 -1.81 -3.48
C VAL A 66 21.12 -1.91 -4.32
N VAL A 67 21.42 -0.84 -5.06
CA VAL A 67 22.56 -0.78 -5.99
C VAL A 67 23.61 0.23 -5.57
N ALA A 68 23.22 1.27 -4.85
CA ALA A 68 24.14 2.24 -4.28
C ALA A 68 23.56 2.87 -3.02
N TYR A 69 24.44 3.36 -2.14
CA TYR A 69 24.05 4.13 -0.97
C TYR A 69 25.20 5.04 -0.53
N ARG A 70 24.88 6.05 0.29
CA ARG A 70 25.82 6.86 1.06
C ARG A 70 25.24 7.05 2.45
N ILE A 71 25.97 6.64 3.49
CA ILE A 71 25.58 6.85 4.88
C ILE A 71 26.81 7.37 5.62
N ASP A 72 26.89 8.70 5.74
CA ASP A 72 27.90 9.37 6.54
C ASP A 72 27.68 9.05 8.03
N GLU A 73 28.77 8.85 8.76
CA GLU A 73 28.71 8.65 10.23
C GLU A 73 28.12 9.90 10.93
N HIS A 74 28.44 11.09 10.40
CA HIS A 74 27.91 12.38 10.83
C HIS A 74 27.49 13.24 9.64
N SER A 75 26.38 13.95 9.78
CA SER A 75 25.87 14.88 8.78
C SER A 75 26.83 16.08 8.63
N PRO A 76 27.18 16.49 7.39
CA PRO A 76 27.95 17.71 7.17
C PRO A 76 27.14 18.96 7.52
N SER A 77 27.85 20.08 7.63
CA SER A 77 27.24 21.41 7.72
C SER A 77 27.87 22.38 6.73
N THR A 78 27.12 23.42 6.38
CA THR A 78 27.63 24.56 5.60
C THR A 78 27.31 25.86 6.34
N THR A 79 28.26 26.79 6.35
CA THR A 79 28.13 28.04 7.08
C THR A 79 27.45 29.11 6.23
N TYR A 80 26.36 29.67 6.75
CA TYR A 80 25.63 30.81 6.18
C TYR A 80 25.81 32.04 7.07
N VAL A 81 25.51 33.22 6.52
CA VAL A 81 25.42 34.49 7.23
C VAL A 81 23.94 34.82 7.46
N ASP A 82 23.49 34.73 8.71
CA ASP A 82 22.15 35.09 9.17
C ASP A 82 22.27 36.25 10.17
N ASP A 83 21.61 37.39 9.93
CA ASP A 83 21.65 38.58 10.81
C ASP A 83 23.09 38.98 11.22
N ASP A 84 24.00 39.05 10.24
CA ASP A 84 25.44 39.32 10.40
C ASP A 84 26.23 38.29 11.24
N GLN A 85 25.64 37.11 11.51
CA GLN A 85 26.29 36.01 12.22
C GLN A 85 26.53 34.80 11.34
N CYS A 86 27.70 34.17 11.49
CA CYS A 86 28.00 32.91 10.86
C CYS A 86 27.29 31.76 11.58
N VAL A 87 26.33 31.12 10.89
CA VAL A 87 25.55 29.99 11.40
C VAL A 87 25.85 28.74 10.59
N ALA A 88 26.33 27.69 11.25
CA ALA A 88 26.48 26.38 10.63
C ALA A 88 25.11 25.70 10.47
N LYS A 89 24.73 25.39 9.24
CA LYS A 89 23.46 24.72 8.89
C LYS A 89 23.74 23.28 8.48
N LEU A 90 23.26 22.34 9.29
CA LEU A 90 23.40 20.89 9.08
C LEU A 90 22.51 20.40 7.95
N PHE A 91 22.98 19.43 7.17
CA PHE A 91 22.16 18.79 6.14
C PHE A 91 22.62 17.34 5.92
N SER A 92 21.66 16.43 5.83
CA SER A 92 21.95 15.07 5.40
C SER A 92 22.16 15.03 3.89
N ARG A 93 23.29 14.44 3.47
CA ARG A 93 23.53 14.03 2.08
C ARG A 93 23.39 12.51 1.89
N ASN A 94 22.91 11.81 2.92
CA ASN A 94 22.78 10.35 2.89
C ASN A 94 21.68 9.93 1.94
N PHE A 95 21.92 8.83 1.23
CA PHE A 95 20.96 8.29 0.30
C PHE A 95 21.01 6.79 0.15
N VAL A 96 19.91 6.22 -0.34
CA VAL A 96 19.83 4.85 -0.83
C VAL A 96 19.23 4.88 -2.23
N LEU A 97 19.83 4.14 -3.15
CA LEU A 97 19.37 3.99 -4.53
C LEU A 97 19.00 2.53 -4.76
N VAL A 98 17.73 2.30 -5.12
CA VAL A 98 17.18 0.97 -5.39
C VAL A 98 16.83 0.87 -6.87
N ARG A 99 17.28 -0.20 -7.53
CA ARG A 99 16.93 -0.54 -8.91
C ARG A 99 15.75 -1.52 -8.92
N HIS A 100 14.81 -1.26 -9.82
CA HIS A 100 13.58 -2.03 -10.00
C HIS A 100 13.43 -2.47 -11.46
N ARG A 101 12.65 -3.53 -11.70
CA ARG A 101 12.27 -3.97 -13.05
C ARG A 101 10.76 -4.06 -13.17
N LEU A 102 10.18 -3.12 -13.90
CA LEU A 102 8.75 -3.05 -14.15
C LEU A 102 8.38 -3.89 -15.38
N ALA A 103 7.38 -4.75 -15.26
CA ALA A 103 6.86 -5.54 -16.37
C ALA A 103 5.37 -5.88 -16.16
N PRO A 104 4.51 -5.82 -17.19
CA PRO A 104 3.14 -6.29 -17.08
C PRO A 104 3.05 -7.80 -16.81
N PRO A 105 1.92 -8.28 -16.27
CA PRO A 105 1.66 -9.70 -16.11
C PRO A 105 1.87 -10.48 -17.40
N THR A 106 2.45 -11.67 -17.28
CA THR A 106 2.57 -12.62 -18.40
C THR A 106 1.20 -13.16 -18.78
N ILE A 107 0.91 -13.24 -20.08
CA ILE A 107 -0.34 -13.81 -20.58
C ILE A 107 -0.17 -15.33 -20.73
N ALA A 108 -1.02 -16.11 -20.07
CA ALA A 108 -0.94 -17.57 -20.11
C ALA A 108 -1.08 -18.09 -21.56
N GLY A 109 -0.21 -19.02 -21.95
CA GLY A 109 -0.21 -19.62 -23.28
C GLY A 109 0.37 -18.73 -24.39
N HIS A 110 0.87 -17.53 -24.09
CA HIS A 110 1.58 -16.69 -25.05
C HIS A 110 3.10 -16.88 -24.93
N SER A 111 3.79 -16.98 -26.08
CA SER A 111 5.25 -17.14 -26.13
C SER A 111 6.02 -15.81 -26.12
N GLN A 112 5.32 -14.68 -26.21
CA GLN A 112 5.93 -13.35 -26.18
C GLN A 112 6.30 -12.95 -24.75
N THR A 113 7.43 -12.26 -24.61
CA THR A 113 7.86 -11.69 -23.33
C THR A 113 7.23 -10.31 -23.15
N PRO A 114 6.72 -9.98 -21.95
CA PRO A 114 6.19 -8.64 -21.69
C PRO A 114 7.29 -7.58 -21.82
N PRO A 115 6.94 -6.33 -22.22
CA PRO A 115 7.88 -5.22 -22.23
C PRO A 115 8.42 -4.96 -20.82
N ARG A 116 9.64 -4.44 -20.72
CA ARG A 116 10.31 -4.20 -19.44
C ARG A 116 10.87 -2.80 -19.36
N LEU A 117 10.84 -2.22 -18.17
CA LEU A 117 11.45 -0.94 -17.85
C LEU A 117 12.28 -1.07 -16.58
N THR A 118 13.54 -0.67 -16.64
CA THR A 118 14.38 -0.48 -15.46
C THR A 118 14.13 0.93 -14.93
N PHE A 119 13.77 1.04 -13.66
CA PHE A 119 13.65 2.33 -12.98
C PHE A 119 14.33 2.28 -11.63
N TYR A 120 14.58 3.45 -11.06
CA TYR A 120 15.28 3.63 -9.82
C TYR A 120 14.42 4.43 -8.86
N SER A 121 14.42 4.07 -7.58
CA SER A 121 13.94 4.94 -6.51
C SER A 121 15.14 5.43 -5.68
N LEU A 122 15.17 6.74 -5.45
CA LEU A 122 16.20 7.43 -4.71
C LEU A 122 15.60 8.02 -3.44
N TYR A 123 16.15 7.61 -2.29
CA TYR A 123 15.75 8.07 -0.97
C TYR A 123 16.86 8.96 -0.43
N MET A 124 16.67 10.28 -0.44
CA MET A 124 17.66 11.28 -0.03
C MET A 124 17.33 11.88 1.34
N HIS A 125 18.36 12.45 1.99
CA HIS A 125 18.28 13.07 3.31
C HIS A 125 17.98 12.07 4.44
N LEU A 126 18.53 10.86 4.35
CA LEU A 126 18.38 9.83 5.38
C LEU A 126 19.24 10.11 6.63
N GLN A 127 18.93 9.47 7.75
CA GLN A 127 19.70 9.61 9.00
C GLN A 127 21.18 9.25 8.84
N GLU A 128 22.00 9.83 9.73
CA GLU A 128 23.44 9.57 9.85
C GLU A 128 23.75 8.27 10.56
N GLY A 129 24.99 7.80 10.47
CA GLY A 129 25.38 6.51 11.02
C GLY A 129 25.29 6.44 12.54
N MET A 130 25.69 7.52 13.23
CA MET A 130 25.61 7.60 14.69
C MET A 130 24.19 7.40 15.23
N PHE A 131 23.16 7.83 14.49
CA PHE A 131 21.76 7.62 14.85
C PHE A 131 21.45 6.14 15.15
N TYR A 132 22.10 5.21 14.45
CA TYR A 132 21.91 3.78 14.62
C TYR A 132 22.86 3.15 15.67
N ARG A 133 23.92 3.86 16.08
CA ARG A 133 24.86 3.40 17.11
C ARG A 133 24.46 3.87 18.51
N ASP A 134 23.88 5.06 18.62
CA ASP A 134 23.55 5.70 19.89
C ASP A 134 22.30 5.12 20.57
N ASP A 135 21.37 4.53 19.80
CA ASP A 135 20.15 3.89 20.34
C ASP A 135 19.90 2.51 19.73
N SER A 136 20.00 1.47 20.57
CA SER A 136 19.69 0.07 20.23
C SER A 136 18.26 -0.18 19.72
N LYS A 137 17.34 0.79 19.84
CA LYS A 137 15.96 0.70 19.35
C LYS A 137 15.82 1.01 17.87
N HIS A 138 16.78 1.70 17.26
CA HIS A 138 16.71 2.03 15.84
C HIS A 138 17.29 0.91 15.00
N VAL A 139 16.42 0.19 14.29
CA VAL A 139 16.81 -0.93 13.44
C VAL A 139 17.62 -0.41 12.26
N ARG A 140 18.82 -0.92 12.09
CA ARG A 140 19.66 -0.63 10.93
C ARG A 140 19.13 -1.34 9.69
N PRO A 141 19.10 -0.70 8.50
CA PRO A 141 18.70 -1.36 7.26
C PRO A 141 19.58 -2.57 6.94
N ALA A 142 18.96 -3.67 6.50
CA ALA A 142 19.64 -4.96 6.31
C ALA A 142 20.74 -4.97 5.23
N PHE A 143 20.68 -4.04 4.26
CA PHE A 143 21.67 -3.95 3.18
C PHE A 143 22.98 -3.27 3.59
N TRP A 144 22.99 -2.54 4.70
CA TRP A 144 24.15 -1.76 5.12
C TRP A 144 25.11 -2.66 5.93
N PRO A 145 26.39 -2.83 5.56
CA PRO A 145 27.43 -3.43 6.42
C PRO A 145 27.91 -2.42 7.48
N GLU A 146 28.34 -2.85 8.67
CA GLU A 146 28.61 -1.97 9.85
C GLU A 146 29.72 -0.91 9.69
N GLU A 147 30.43 -0.92 8.56
CA GLU A 147 31.55 -0.02 8.30
C GLU A 147 31.07 1.30 7.69
N ALA A 148 31.56 2.41 8.26
CA ALA A 148 31.35 3.75 7.74
C ALA A 148 32.06 3.90 6.38
N THR A 149 31.45 4.63 5.44
CA THR A 149 32.04 4.84 4.11
C THR A 149 32.19 6.31 3.80
N ASP A 150 33.41 6.75 3.53
CA ASP A 150 33.71 8.09 3.02
C ASP A 150 33.31 8.18 1.54
N GLY A 151 32.03 8.43 1.25
CA GLY A 151 31.51 8.66 -0.11
C GLY A 151 30.39 7.71 -0.54
N ALA A 152 30.00 7.78 -1.83
CA ALA A 152 28.97 6.91 -2.38
C ALA A 152 29.51 5.50 -2.68
N VAL A 153 28.85 4.49 -2.12
CA VAL A 153 29.14 3.08 -2.34
C VAL A 153 28.27 2.56 -3.48
N VAL A 154 28.89 2.03 -4.53
CA VAL A 154 28.18 1.25 -5.56
C VAL A 154 28.47 -0.22 -5.32
N LEU A 155 27.42 -0.99 -5.07
CA LEU A 155 27.52 -2.39 -4.70
C LEU A 155 27.92 -3.24 -5.93
N GLN A 156 29.01 -3.99 -5.80
CA GLN A 156 29.40 -4.98 -6.82
C GLN A 156 28.33 -6.09 -6.96
N ALA A 157 27.76 -6.50 -5.82
CA ALA A 157 26.63 -7.42 -5.75
C ALA A 157 25.43 -6.67 -5.14
N PRO A 158 24.41 -6.33 -5.94
CA PRO A 158 23.20 -5.69 -5.43
C PRO A 158 22.51 -6.52 -4.35
N VAL A 159 21.95 -5.85 -3.34
CA VAL A 159 21.24 -6.51 -2.24
C VAL A 159 19.75 -6.51 -2.51
N ALA A 160 19.12 -7.68 -2.55
CA ALA A 160 17.68 -7.78 -2.75
C ALA A 160 16.91 -7.07 -1.62
N ILE A 161 15.90 -6.28 -1.98
CA ILE A 161 15.02 -5.58 -1.05
C ILE A 161 13.58 -5.70 -1.54
N LYS A 162 12.64 -5.87 -0.62
CA LYS A 162 11.22 -6.00 -0.95
C LYS A 162 10.47 -4.71 -0.71
N ALA A 163 9.34 -4.54 -1.41
CA ALA A 163 8.40 -3.49 -1.05
C ALA A 163 8.03 -3.61 0.44
N ALA A 164 7.98 -2.47 1.14
CA ALA A 164 7.75 -2.35 2.58
C ALA A 164 8.92 -2.78 3.50
N ASP A 165 10.08 -3.20 2.97
CA ASP A 165 11.30 -3.39 3.76
C ASP A 165 11.92 -2.05 4.14
N LEU A 166 12.62 -2.01 5.28
CA LEU A 166 13.25 -0.80 5.81
C LEU A 166 14.40 -0.33 4.91
N VAL A 167 14.34 0.95 4.51
CA VAL A 167 15.39 1.65 3.76
C VAL A 167 16.22 2.54 4.68
N GLY A 168 15.59 3.17 5.67
CA GLY A 168 16.27 4.06 6.62
C GLY A 168 15.27 4.89 7.43
N HIS A 169 15.77 5.96 8.05
CA HIS A 169 14.99 6.91 8.84
C HIS A 169 15.19 8.32 8.30
N ILE A 170 14.21 9.21 8.49
CA ILE A 170 14.27 10.59 8.01
C ILE A 170 15.36 11.36 8.74
N GLY A 171 16.31 11.93 7.99
CA GLY A 171 17.40 12.76 8.49
C GLY A 171 17.01 14.23 8.63
N LEU A 172 17.95 15.01 9.16
CA LEU A 172 17.78 16.45 9.34
C LEU A 172 18.25 17.24 8.12
N TYR A 173 17.52 18.29 7.79
CA TYR A 173 17.87 19.26 6.78
C TYR A 173 17.62 20.69 7.29
N HIS A 174 18.65 21.54 7.29
CA HIS A 174 18.54 22.94 7.67
C HIS A 174 18.57 23.82 6.43
N CYS A 175 17.40 24.30 6.02
CA CYS A 175 17.25 25.21 4.89
C CYS A 175 17.96 26.55 5.14
N ALA A 176 18.47 27.17 4.07
CA ALA A 176 19.22 28.42 4.16
C ALA A 176 18.37 29.58 4.72
N ASP A 177 17.06 29.56 4.54
CA ASP A 177 16.12 30.60 4.98
C ASP A 177 15.41 30.29 6.30
N THR A 178 15.73 29.16 6.97
CA THR A 178 15.08 28.77 8.23
C THR A 178 15.99 28.93 9.44
N LYS A 179 15.36 29.16 10.61
CA LYS A 179 16.04 29.29 11.91
C LYS A 179 16.36 27.95 12.58
N ARG A 180 15.70 26.87 12.18
CA ARG A 180 15.85 25.53 12.77
C ARG A 180 15.90 24.45 11.69
N PRO A 181 16.62 23.34 11.93
CA PRO A 181 16.56 22.17 11.07
C PRO A 181 15.17 21.50 11.15
N GLU A 182 14.80 20.80 10.10
CA GLU A 182 13.59 19.99 10.02
C GLU A 182 13.91 18.56 9.58
N SER A 183 13.10 17.60 10.02
CA SER A 183 13.13 16.24 9.47
C SER A 183 12.55 16.26 8.06
N LYS A 184 13.33 15.82 7.07
CA LYS A 184 12.94 15.87 5.67
C LYS A 184 13.42 14.63 4.91
N LEU A 185 12.52 13.98 4.19
CA LEU A 185 12.84 12.98 3.17
C LEU A 185 12.64 13.63 1.80
N HIS A 186 13.58 13.44 0.89
CA HIS A 186 13.36 13.67 -0.53
C HIS A 186 13.30 12.31 -1.25
N LEU A 187 12.19 12.03 -1.92
CA LEU A 187 11.98 10.79 -2.66
C LEU A 187 11.84 11.10 -4.15
N GLU A 188 12.65 10.45 -4.97
CA GLU A 188 12.64 10.59 -6.43
C GLU A 188 12.52 9.22 -7.09
N VAL A 189 11.84 9.16 -8.24
CA VAL A 189 11.80 7.96 -9.09
C VAL A 189 12.15 8.35 -10.52
N PHE A 190 13.12 7.65 -11.11
CA PHE A 190 13.58 7.95 -12.47
C PHE A 190 13.99 6.71 -13.27
N SER A 191 14.09 6.84 -14.59
CA SER A 191 14.57 5.80 -15.50
C SER A 191 15.51 6.37 -16.55
N GLY A 192 16.59 5.64 -16.83
CA GLY A 192 17.48 5.90 -17.97
C GLY A 192 17.13 5.09 -19.22
N ASP A 193 16.09 4.25 -19.18
CA ASP A 193 15.64 3.43 -20.30
C ASP A 193 14.76 4.25 -21.28
N ASP A 194 14.45 3.66 -22.44
CA ASP A 194 13.46 4.20 -23.39
C ASP A 194 12.03 4.07 -22.83
N VAL A 195 11.61 5.08 -22.08
CA VAL A 195 10.28 5.14 -21.45
C VAL A 195 9.17 5.27 -22.49
N GLU A 196 9.39 5.99 -23.57
CA GLU A 196 8.38 6.19 -24.62
C GLU A 196 8.09 4.88 -25.34
N GLY A 197 9.13 4.19 -25.82
CA GLY A 197 8.99 2.88 -26.45
C GLY A 197 8.42 1.82 -25.49
N PHE A 198 8.77 1.87 -24.20
CA PHE A 198 8.18 1.00 -23.20
C PHE A 198 6.68 1.27 -22.99
N ILE A 199 6.25 2.53 -22.88
CA ILE A 199 4.82 2.87 -22.69
C ILE A 199 4.00 2.41 -23.89
N ASP A 200 4.50 2.61 -25.12
CA ASP A 200 3.81 2.15 -26.33
C ASP A 200 3.69 0.62 -26.37
N ALA A 201 4.77 -0.09 -26.06
CA ALA A 201 4.74 -1.55 -25.95
C ALA A 201 3.81 -2.03 -24.82
N SER A 202 3.81 -1.35 -23.67
CA SER A 202 2.93 -1.66 -22.52
C SER A 202 1.47 -1.45 -22.87
N ARG A 203 1.13 -0.39 -23.61
CA ARG A 203 -0.23 -0.12 -24.09
C ARG A 203 -0.71 -1.22 -25.04
N ALA A 204 0.14 -1.64 -25.97
CA ALA A 204 -0.16 -2.75 -26.87
C ALA A 204 -0.33 -4.08 -26.10
N TRP A 205 0.45 -4.29 -25.04
CA TRP A 205 0.30 -5.46 -24.15
C TRP A 205 -1.00 -5.41 -23.35
N ALA A 206 -1.35 -4.24 -22.81
CA ALA A 206 -2.55 -4.04 -21.98
C ALA A 206 -3.86 -4.36 -22.73
N GLN A 207 -3.89 -4.18 -24.05
CA GLN A 207 -5.04 -4.57 -24.89
C GLN A 207 -5.28 -6.09 -24.93
N GLN A 208 -4.25 -6.88 -24.64
CA GLN A 208 -4.29 -8.35 -24.65
C GLN A 208 -4.49 -8.94 -23.24
N LEU A 209 -4.40 -8.11 -22.19
CA LEU A 209 -4.62 -8.56 -20.82
C LEU A 209 -6.10 -8.95 -20.61
N PRO A 210 -6.39 -9.93 -19.74
CA PRO A 210 -7.76 -10.29 -19.44
C PRO A 210 -8.50 -9.16 -18.70
N ALA A 211 -9.82 -9.18 -18.74
CA ALA A 211 -10.66 -8.08 -18.23
C ALA A 211 -10.52 -7.83 -16.72
N ASP A 212 -10.04 -8.81 -15.94
CA ASP A 212 -9.76 -8.66 -14.51
C ASP A 212 -8.52 -7.79 -14.22
N GLU A 213 -7.64 -7.58 -15.20
CA GLU A 213 -6.53 -6.63 -15.15
C GLU A 213 -6.98 -5.17 -15.38
N GLN A 214 -8.26 -4.93 -15.73
CA GLN A 214 -8.83 -3.59 -15.87
C GLN A 214 -9.35 -3.08 -14.52
N THR A 215 -8.43 -2.53 -13.73
CA THR A 215 -8.66 -2.19 -12.32
C THR A 215 -8.88 -0.70 -12.05
N TRP A 216 -9.02 0.14 -13.07
CA TRP A 216 -9.29 1.57 -12.92
C TRP A 216 -10.52 1.99 -13.74
N LEU A 217 -11.52 2.59 -13.10
CA LEU A 217 -12.68 3.17 -13.78
C LEU A 217 -12.33 4.59 -14.22
N LYS A 218 -12.46 4.89 -15.52
CA LYS A 218 -12.27 6.24 -16.05
C LYS A 218 -13.57 7.03 -16.02
N LEU A 219 -13.56 8.15 -15.29
CA LEU A 219 -14.52 9.23 -15.43
C LEU A 219 -13.88 10.31 -16.31
N VAL A 220 -14.52 10.67 -17.42
CA VAL A 220 -14.06 11.75 -18.29
C VAL A 220 -14.53 13.10 -17.77
N ALA A 221 -13.82 14.18 -18.09
CA ALA A 221 -14.34 15.53 -17.93
C ALA A 221 -15.71 15.63 -18.62
N GLY A 222 -16.67 16.25 -17.94
CA GLY A 222 -18.07 16.27 -18.36
C GLY A 222 -18.94 15.18 -17.74
N THR A 223 -18.38 14.26 -16.93
CA THR A 223 -19.17 13.23 -16.22
C THR A 223 -20.17 13.91 -15.30
N VAL A 224 -21.46 13.61 -15.48
CA VAL A 224 -22.53 14.20 -14.68
C VAL A 224 -22.54 13.59 -13.28
N VAL A 225 -22.42 14.45 -12.28
CA VAL A 225 -22.58 14.13 -10.86
C VAL A 225 -23.99 14.53 -10.44
N VAL A 226 -24.80 13.54 -10.06
CA VAL A 226 -26.18 13.76 -9.62
C VAL A 226 -26.20 13.96 -8.11
N PRO A 227 -26.62 15.12 -7.58
CA PRO A 227 -26.71 15.34 -6.14
C PRO A 227 -27.56 14.27 -5.45
N HIS A 228 -27.17 13.89 -4.23
CA HIS A 228 -27.94 12.93 -3.46
C HIS A 228 -29.32 13.50 -3.09
N GLN A 229 -30.38 12.69 -3.24
CA GLN A 229 -31.74 13.02 -2.82
C GLN A 229 -32.24 12.01 -1.79
N GLU A 230 -33.02 12.49 -0.82
CA GLU A 230 -33.63 11.63 0.19
C GLU A 230 -34.56 10.61 -0.50
N GLY A 231 -34.31 9.32 -0.25
CA GLY A 231 -35.00 8.22 -0.93
C GLY A 231 -34.16 7.50 -2.01
N PHE A 232 -33.00 8.04 -2.41
CA PHE A 232 -32.12 7.32 -3.33
C PHE A 232 -31.59 6.01 -2.72
N GLY A 233 -31.80 4.91 -3.43
CA GLY A 233 -31.43 3.55 -3.03
C GLY A 233 -31.81 2.52 -4.09
N VAL A 234 -31.79 1.23 -3.75
CA VAL A 234 -32.10 0.14 -4.69
C VAL A 234 -33.51 0.27 -5.29
N ALA A 235 -34.48 0.77 -4.52
CA ALA A 235 -35.86 0.95 -4.96
C ALA A 235 -36.08 2.21 -5.82
N GLN A 236 -35.23 3.23 -5.68
CA GLN A 236 -35.33 4.51 -6.37
C GLN A 236 -33.92 5.00 -6.68
N CYS A 237 -33.42 4.69 -7.87
CA CYS A 237 -32.08 5.05 -8.31
C CYS A 237 -32.11 6.29 -9.24
N PRO A 238 -31.01 7.05 -9.35
CA PRO A 238 -30.87 8.08 -10.38
C PRO A 238 -31.09 7.49 -11.79
N VAL A 239 -31.70 8.27 -12.68
CA VAL A 239 -31.95 7.86 -14.07
C VAL A 239 -31.15 8.74 -15.04
N PRO A 240 -30.84 8.26 -16.26
CA PRO A 240 -30.21 9.12 -17.26
C PRO A 240 -31.05 10.37 -17.53
N GLY A 241 -30.42 11.55 -17.50
CA GLY A 241 -31.09 12.83 -17.64
C GLY A 241 -31.59 13.43 -16.32
N THR A 242 -31.38 12.78 -15.17
CA THR A 242 -31.51 13.45 -13.87
C THR A 242 -30.59 14.66 -13.82
N ALA A 243 -31.09 15.79 -13.32
CA ALA A 243 -30.31 17.01 -13.19
C ALA A 243 -29.07 16.78 -12.33
N GLY A 244 -27.92 17.23 -12.81
CA GLY A 244 -26.64 17.12 -12.15
C GLY A 244 -25.65 18.12 -12.70
N VAL A 245 -24.46 18.18 -12.10
CA VAL A 245 -23.38 19.09 -12.49
C VAL A 245 -22.26 18.28 -13.13
N ALA A 246 -21.70 18.79 -14.22
CA ALA A 246 -20.64 18.12 -14.95
C ALA A 246 -19.28 18.28 -14.26
N SER A 247 -18.49 17.21 -14.16
CA SER A 247 -17.13 17.26 -13.65
C SER A 247 -16.22 18.08 -14.58
N GLY A 248 -15.28 18.84 -14.01
CA GLY A 248 -14.35 19.69 -14.75
C GLY A 248 -13.14 18.95 -15.34
N ALA A 249 -12.83 17.76 -14.84
CA ALA A 249 -11.61 17.02 -15.18
C ALA A 249 -11.82 15.50 -15.26
N ASP A 250 -10.92 14.84 -15.98
CA ASP A 250 -10.78 13.38 -15.97
C ASP A 250 -10.34 12.89 -14.58
N LEU A 251 -10.86 11.75 -14.15
CA LEU A 251 -10.46 11.08 -12.92
C LEU A 251 -10.48 9.55 -13.11
N LEU A 252 -9.35 8.89 -12.85
CA LEU A 252 -9.33 7.44 -12.71
C LEU A 252 -9.58 7.06 -11.25
N LEU A 253 -10.60 6.24 -11.03
CA LEU A 253 -10.95 5.69 -9.73
C LEU A 253 -10.46 4.25 -9.65
N PRO A 254 -9.62 3.90 -8.67
CA PRO A 254 -9.13 2.54 -8.56
C PRO A 254 -10.26 1.63 -8.07
N LYS A 255 -10.32 0.40 -8.58
CA LYS A 255 -11.34 -0.60 -8.23
C LYS A 255 -11.46 -0.79 -6.73
N VAL A 256 -10.31 -0.81 -6.03
CA VAL A 256 -10.22 -0.79 -4.56
C VAL A 256 -11.15 0.25 -3.96
N LEU A 257 -11.10 1.50 -4.42
CA LEU A 257 -11.88 2.57 -3.81
C LEU A 257 -13.37 2.29 -3.95
N LEU A 258 -13.81 1.89 -5.14
CA LEU A 258 -15.20 1.56 -5.43
C LEU A 258 -15.69 0.32 -4.67
N ASP A 259 -14.85 -0.71 -4.54
CA ASP A 259 -15.15 -1.91 -3.79
C ASP A 259 -15.26 -1.62 -2.28
N SER A 260 -14.47 -0.66 -1.78
CA SER A 260 -14.47 -0.21 -0.38
C SER A 260 -15.69 0.63 0.02
N LEU A 261 -16.40 1.22 -0.96
CA LEU A 261 -17.58 2.03 -0.67
C LEU A 261 -18.62 1.22 0.12
N PRO A 262 -19.33 1.83 1.07
CA PRO A 262 -20.35 1.11 1.82
C PRO A 262 -21.54 0.77 0.92
N PRO A 263 -22.35 -0.27 1.26
CA PRO A 263 -23.45 -0.73 0.41
C PRO A 263 -24.45 0.37 0.02
N GLU A 264 -24.75 1.31 0.92
CA GLU A 264 -25.64 2.45 0.69
C GLU A 264 -25.09 3.47 -0.32
N SER A 265 -23.79 3.41 -0.63
CA SER A 265 -23.12 4.24 -1.64
C SER A 265 -23.00 3.52 -2.99
N LYS A 266 -23.65 2.38 -3.16
CA LYS A 266 -23.65 1.57 -4.39
C LYS A 266 -25.06 1.16 -4.77
N ILE A 267 -25.47 1.46 -6.00
CA ILE A 267 -26.76 1.02 -6.53
C ILE A 267 -26.54 0.31 -7.86
N SER A 268 -26.83 -0.98 -7.93
CA SER A 268 -26.84 -1.73 -9.19
C SER A 268 -28.27 -1.88 -9.70
N SER A 269 -28.55 -1.41 -10.91
CA SER A 269 -29.84 -1.61 -11.57
C SER A 269 -29.70 -2.62 -12.71
N ALA A 270 -30.64 -3.56 -12.80
CA ALA A 270 -30.75 -4.55 -13.86
C ALA A 270 -31.77 -4.17 -14.95
N LEU A 271 -32.41 -3.00 -14.85
CA LEU A 271 -33.42 -2.56 -15.82
C LEU A 271 -32.75 -1.96 -17.06
N GLY A 272 -32.64 -2.76 -18.12
CA GLY A 272 -32.05 -2.36 -19.41
C GLY A 272 -30.54 -2.63 -19.48
N LYS A 273 -29.75 -1.64 -19.89
CA LYS A 273 -28.28 -1.74 -19.83
C LYS A 273 -27.83 -1.86 -18.37
N LYS A 274 -26.88 -2.76 -18.08
CA LYS A 274 -26.28 -2.90 -16.75
C LYS A 274 -25.63 -1.59 -16.34
N ARG A 275 -26.12 -1.00 -15.26
CA ARG A 275 -25.60 0.25 -14.68
C ARG A 275 -25.31 0.06 -13.21
N THR A 276 -24.19 0.62 -12.79
CA THR A 276 -23.84 0.76 -11.38
C THR A 276 -23.72 2.24 -11.07
N TRP A 277 -24.36 2.70 -10.02
CA TRP A 277 -24.17 4.05 -9.50
C TRP A 277 -23.29 3.99 -8.26
N TYR A 278 -22.30 4.87 -8.23
CA TYR A 278 -21.41 5.06 -7.10
C TYR A 278 -21.63 6.45 -6.52
N ARG A 279 -21.89 6.53 -5.21
CA ARG A 279 -21.86 7.81 -4.51
C ARG A 279 -20.42 8.14 -4.16
N LEU A 280 -19.93 9.26 -4.68
CA LEU A 280 -18.58 9.75 -4.52
C LEU A 280 -18.66 11.16 -3.94
N ASP A 281 -18.16 11.32 -2.73
CA ASP A 281 -18.13 12.60 -2.03
C ASP A 281 -16.66 13.01 -1.83
N GLY A 282 -16.33 14.29 -2.04
CA GLY A 282 -14.99 14.87 -1.87
C GLY A 282 -13.97 14.51 -2.96
N LEU A 283 -14.39 13.88 -4.07
CA LEU A 283 -13.49 13.42 -5.14
C LEU A 283 -13.56 14.24 -6.44
N LEU A 284 -14.74 14.77 -6.75
CA LEU A 284 -15.03 15.43 -8.01
C LEU A 284 -15.20 16.93 -7.81
N MET A 285 -14.88 17.68 -8.85
CA MET A 285 -15.01 19.14 -8.91
C MET A 285 -15.66 19.52 -10.23
N ASP A 286 -16.40 20.63 -10.28
CA ASP A 286 -16.87 21.22 -11.53
C ASP A 286 -15.73 21.98 -12.26
N ALA A 287 -16.04 22.58 -13.41
CA ALA A 287 -15.08 23.34 -14.22
C ALA A 287 -14.54 24.60 -13.49
N ASP A 288 -15.27 25.13 -12.52
CA ASP A 288 -14.90 26.28 -11.69
C ASP A 288 -14.19 25.86 -10.38
N ASN A 289 -13.96 24.55 -10.20
CA ASN A 289 -13.37 23.91 -9.02
C ASN A 289 -14.25 23.91 -7.76
N HIS A 290 -15.56 23.98 -7.89
CA HIS A 290 -16.46 23.72 -6.76
C HIS A 290 -16.59 22.21 -6.51
N PRO A 291 -16.54 21.75 -5.24
CA PRO A 291 -16.74 20.35 -4.88
C PRO A 291 -18.09 19.80 -5.36
N LEU A 292 -18.05 18.59 -5.93
CA LEU A 292 -19.21 17.85 -6.36
C LEU A 292 -19.33 16.56 -5.54
N ASP A 293 -20.38 16.49 -4.72
CA ASP A 293 -20.77 15.32 -3.96
C ASP A 293 -22.04 14.71 -4.56
N GLY A 294 -22.01 13.42 -4.86
CA GLY A 294 -23.18 12.78 -5.43
C GLY A 294 -22.90 11.48 -6.18
N TRP A 295 -23.88 11.11 -7.01
CA TRP A 295 -23.90 9.85 -7.73
C TRP A 295 -23.33 9.99 -9.13
N VAL A 296 -22.39 9.10 -9.47
CA VAL A 296 -21.89 8.91 -10.84
C VAL A 296 -22.31 7.55 -11.37
N CYS A 297 -22.55 7.47 -12.67
CA CYS A 297 -22.99 6.24 -13.33
C CYS A 297 -21.81 5.57 -14.03
N GLU A 298 -21.53 4.33 -13.65
CA GLU A 298 -20.81 3.37 -14.48
C GLU A 298 -21.77 2.85 -15.57
N GLU A 299 -21.50 3.20 -16.82
CA GLU A 299 -22.22 2.70 -17.99
C GLU A 299 -21.24 2.13 -19.02
N VAL A 300 -21.54 0.90 -19.47
CA VAL A 300 -20.76 0.20 -20.51
C VAL A 300 -20.71 1.05 -21.79
N GLY A 301 -19.50 1.32 -22.25
CA GLY A 301 -19.23 2.13 -23.44
C GLY A 301 -19.13 3.64 -23.19
N ILE A 302 -19.39 4.10 -21.96
CA ILE A 302 -19.25 5.51 -21.56
C ILE A 302 -18.11 5.66 -20.54
N THR A 303 -18.09 4.82 -19.51
CA THR A 303 -17.06 4.81 -18.46
C THR A 303 -16.21 3.55 -18.60
N PRO A 304 -15.09 3.59 -19.34
CA PRO A 304 -14.28 2.41 -19.56
C PRO A 304 -13.50 2.03 -18.30
N TRP A 305 -13.39 0.72 -18.06
CA TRP A 305 -12.36 0.19 -17.17
C TRP A 305 -11.05 0.05 -17.94
N VAL A 306 -9.96 0.52 -17.36
CA VAL A 306 -8.63 0.49 -17.96
C VAL A 306 -7.64 -0.25 -17.06
N SER A 307 -6.65 -0.86 -17.68
CA SER A 307 -5.55 -1.50 -16.96
C SER A 307 -4.53 -0.45 -16.52
N PRO A 308 -3.85 -0.59 -15.37
CA PRO A 308 -2.74 0.30 -15.01
C PRO A 308 -1.63 0.29 -16.07
N TRP A 309 -1.50 -0.79 -16.84
CA TRP A 309 -0.56 -0.96 -17.95
C TRP A 309 -0.93 -0.22 -19.23
N SER A 310 -2.10 0.42 -19.28
CA SER A 310 -2.50 1.34 -20.37
C SER A 310 -1.83 2.71 -20.26
N TRP A 311 -1.24 3.05 -19.10
CA TRP A 311 -0.63 4.37 -18.85
C TRP A 311 -1.60 5.52 -19.20
N GLU A 312 -2.87 5.34 -18.86
CA GLU A 312 -3.94 6.28 -19.15
C GLU A 312 -3.67 7.63 -18.46
N GLY A 313 -3.70 8.71 -19.25
CA GLY A 313 -3.42 10.08 -18.79
C GLY A 313 -1.94 10.42 -18.61
N TYR A 314 -1.00 9.50 -18.81
CA TYR A 314 0.44 9.81 -18.75
C TYR A 314 0.90 10.56 -20.00
N SER A 315 1.73 11.59 -19.78
CA SER A 315 2.35 12.38 -20.86
C SER A 315 3.82 12.63 -20.57
N ILE A 316 4.65 12.54 -21.60
CA ILE A 316 6.09 12.82 -21.53
C ILE A 316 6.35 14.27 -21.93
N VAL A 317 7.15 14.98 -21.13
CA VAL A 317 7.64 16.33 -21.42
C VAL A 317 9.15 16.31 -21.48
N TYR A 318 9.72 16.58 -22.65
CA TYR A 318 11.15 16.79 -22.82
C TYR A 318 11.49 18.23 -22.45
N SER A 319 12.26 18.43 -21.39
CA SER A 319 12.66 19.76 -20.93
C SER A 319 14.14 19.99 -21.17
N LEU A 320 14.45 21.17 -21.71
CA LEU A 320 15.79 21.76 -21.78
C LEU A 320 15.77 23.12 -21.06
N ASP A 321 14.87 23.27 -20.10
CA ASP A 321 14.58 24.56 -19.46
C ASP A 321 15.82 25.05 -18.70
N SER A 322 16.11 26.35 -18.81
CA SER A 322 17.23 26.98 -18.12
C SER A 322 16.85 27.38 -16.70
N SER A 323 17.64 26.99 -15.69
CA SER A 323 17.47 27.45 -14.30
C SER A 323 17.45 28.97 -14.20
N LEU A 324 18.28 29.66 -15.01
CA LEU A 324 18.31 31.12 -15.06
C LEU A 324 16.99 31.68 -15.59
N GLY A 325 16.49 31.15 -16.72
CA GLY A 325 15.20 31.55 -17.30
C GLY A 325 14.07 31.39 -16.30
N THR A 326 13.98 30.21 -15.68
CA THR A 326 12.92 29.87 -14.74
C THR A 326 12.92 30.76 -13.49
N LEU A 327 14.09 31.02 -12.89
CA LEU A 327 14.21 31.89 -11.72
C LEU A 327 13.98 33.36 -12.06
N ALA A 328 14.51 33.83 -13.19
CA ALA A 328 14.27 35.18 -13.69
C ALA A 328 12.77 35.44 -13.90
N ALA A 329 12.06 34.46 -14.44
CA ALA A 329 10.63 34.54 -14.64
C ALA A 329 9.86 34.64 -13.31
N LEU A 330 10.21 33.82 -12.31
CA LEU A 330 9.64 33.93 -10.97
C LEU A 330 9.91 35.30 -10.33
N TRP A 331 11.15 35.79 -10.41
CA TRP A 331 11.51 37.08 -9.83
C TRP A 331 10.75 38.23 -10.47
N ARG A 332 10.53 38.17 -11.78
CA ARG A 332 9.68 39.14 -12.49
C ARG A 332 8.24 39.08 -12.00
N ASP A 333 7.66 37.89 -11.90
CA ASP A 333 6.26 37.72 -11.48
C ASP A 333 6.04 38.18 -10.03
N LEU A 334 7.06 38.05 -9.18
CA LEU A 334 7.09 38.55 -7.80
C LEU A 334 7.48 40.04 -7.68
N GLY A 335 7.76 40.74 -8.79
CA GLY A 335 8.17 42.15 -8.78
C GLY A 335 9.52 42.41 -8.09
N ARG A 336 10.44 41.43 -8.10
CA ARG A 336 11.73 41.49 -7.39
C ARG A 336 12.87 42.12 -8.19
N PHE A 337 12.68 42.44 -9.47
CA PHE A 337 13.71 43.07 -10.29
C PHE A 337 13.87 44.56 -9.98
N SER A 338 15.12 45.01 -9.87
CA SER A 338 15.46 46.42 -10.10
C SER A 338 15.26 46.80 -11.57
N GLU A 339 15.18 48.09 -11.88
CA GLU A 339 15.05 48.57 -13.27
C GLU A 339 16.17 48.05 -14.18
N ALA A 340 17.41 48.04 -13.69
CA ALA A 340 18.56 47.52 -14.42
C ALA A 340 18.48 46.01 -14.65
N GLN A 341 18.03 45.23 -13.66
CA GLN A 341 17.81 43.79 -13.81
C GLN A 341 16.66 43.51 -14.78
N LEU A 342 15.59 44.30 -14.75
CA LEU A 342 14.47 44.14 -15.67
C LEU A 342 14.91 44.39 -17.12
N ALA A 343 15.68 45.44 -17.38
CA ALA A 343 16.26 45.70 -18.70
C ALA A 343 17.15 44.55 -19.19
N ARG A 344 17.87 43.89 -18.28
CA ARG A 344 18.84 42.82 -18.59
C ARG A 344 18.20 41.44 -18.76
N PHE A 345 17.24 41.08 -17.91
CA PHE A 345 16.70 39.74 -17.80
C PHE A 345 15.25 39.60 -18.30
N ALA A 346 14.56 40.66 -18.73
CA ALA A 346 13.17 40.57 -19.18
C ALA A 346 12.95 39.51 -20.27
N ARG A 347 13.82 39.46 -21.28
CA ARG A 347 13.74 38.45 -22.35
C ARG A 347 13.97 37.03 -21.82
N VAL A 348 14.94 36.86 -20.92
CA VAL A 348 15.26 35.57 -20.30
C VAL A 348 14.10 35.09 -19.42
N ALA A 349 13.43 36.01 -18.72
CA ALA A 349 12.21 35.76 -17.98
C ALA A 349 11.02 35.38 -18.89
N ASP A 350 10.88 36.00 -20.06
CA ASP A 350 9.86 35.62 -21.06
C ASP A 350 10.05 34.20 -21.59
N GLU A 351 11.30 33.84 -21.90
CA GLU A 351 11.67 32.49 -22.32
C GLU A 351 11.40 31.48 -21.19
N GLY A 352 11.73 31.84 -19.95
CA GLY A 352 11.45 31.03 -18.75
C GLY A 352 9.96 30.82 -18.46
N ASN A 353 9.08 31.78 -18.72
CA ASN A 353 7.62 31.59 -18.57
C ASN A 353 7.01 30.71 -19.68
N ARG A 354 7.72 30.54 -20.80
CA ARG A 354 7.35 29.65 -21.91
C ARG A 354 8.05 28.28 -21.82
N SER A 355 8.61 27.95 -20.64
CA SER A 355 9.17 26.63 -20.32
C SER A 355 8.15 25.53 -20.60
N ARG A 356 8.62 24.39 -21.14
CA ARG A 356 7.73 23.27 -21.50
C ARG A 356 7.04 22.68 -20.26
N ILE A 357 7.77 22.59 -19.14
CA ILE A 357 7.22 22.12 -17.87
C ILE A 357 6.14 23.08 -17.37
N LYS A 358 6.43 24.39 -17.33
CA LYS A 358 5.47 25.40 -16.88
C LYS A 358 4.23 25.44 -17.78
N SER A 359 4.39 25.48 -19.10
CA SER A 359 3.25 25.48 -20.02
C SER A 359 2.35 24.25 -19.81
N ARG A 360 2.95 23.06 -19.65
CA ARG A 360 2.16 21.85 -19.40
C ARG A 360 1.46 21.86 -18.04
N LEU A 361 2.13 22.38 -17.00
CA LEU A 361 1.49 22.55 -15.69
C LEU A 361 0.35 23.57 -15.75
N TYR A 362 0.51 24.68 -16.49
CA TYR A 362 -0.54 25.69 -16.67
C TYR A 362 -1.80 25.12 -17.30
N ASP A 363 -1.67 24.24 -18.30
CA ASP A 363 -2.82 23.53 -18.86
C ASP A 363 -3.63 22.74 -17.79
N ILE A 364 -3.00 22.39 -16.67
CA ILE A 364 -3.61 21.61 -15.58
C ILE A 364 -4.08 22.52 -14.43
N ILE A 365 -3.36 23.60 -14.10
CA ILE A 365 -3.54 24.33 -12.84
C ILE A 365 -3.92 25.81 -12.98
N ASP A 366 -3.82 26.44 -14.17
CA ASP A 366 -4.02 27.89 -14.34
C ASP A 366 -5.49 28.30 -14.10
N ARG A 367 -5.78 28.57 -12.83
CA ARG A 367 -7.11 28.72 -12.22
C ARG A 367 -7.76 30.06 -12.53
N ASN A 368 -6.97 31.11 -12.71
CA ASN A 368 -7.44 32.48 -12.90
C ASN A 368 -7.12 33.04 -14.29
N ARG A 369 -6.46 32.25 -15.15
CA ARG A 369 -6.01 32.61 -16.50
C ARG A 369 -5.09 33.85 -16.49
N ASP A 370 -4.38 34.07 -15.39
CA ASP A 370 -3.42 35.17 -15.29
C ASP A 370 -2.04 34.80 -15.86
N GLY A 371 -1.85 33.54 -16.23
CA GLY A 371 -0.62 33.00 -16.80
C GLY A 371 0.54 32.95 -15.82
N ARG A 372 0.29 33.02 -14.50
CA ARG A 372 1.29 32.97 -13.44
C ARG A 372 1.23 31.61 -12.73
N GLY A 373 2.41 31.12 -12.32
CA GLY A 373 2.56 29.77 -11.75
C GLY A 373 3.35 29.83 -10.48
N THR A 374 2.61 29.96 -9.38
CA THR A 374 3.18 29.99 -8.05
C THR A 374 3.16 28.59 -7.43
N ALA A 375 4.09 28.34 -6.51
CA ALA A 375 4.07 27.14 -5.70
C ALA A 375 2.76 27.00 -4.88
N ALA A 376 2.11 28.12 -4.55
CA ALA A 376 0.82 28.12 -3.88
C ALA A 376 -0.33 27.61 -4.77
N GLU A 377 -0.32 27.95 -6.07
CA GLU A 377 -1.29 27.41 -7.03
C GLU A 377 -1.06 25.91 -7.27
N LEU A 378 0.20 25.49 -7.37
CA LEU A 378 0.54 24.08 -7.46
C LEU A 378 0.07 23.32 -6.21
N GLN A 379 0.35 23.84 -5.00
CA GLN A 379 -0.10 23.24 -3.74
C GLN A 379 -1.65 23.17 -3.68
N ALA A 380 -2.34 24.25 -4.06
CA ALA A 380 -3.80 24.28 -4.10
C ALA A 380 -4.39 23.29 -5.13
N ALA A 381 -3.69 23.05 -6.24
CA ALA A 381 -4.05 22.03 -7.20
C ALA A 381 -3.83 20.61 -6.65
N ILE A 382 -2.74 20.36 -5.92
CA ILE A 382 -2.47 19.06 -5.29
C ILE A 382 -3.54 18.71 -4.24
N CYS A 383 -4.19 19.69 -3.59
CA CYS A 383 -5.34 19.43 -2.72
C CYS A 383 -6.54 18.79 -3.44
N ARG A 384 -6.58 18.78 -4.79
CA ARG A 384 -7.71 18.31 -5.59
C ARG A 384 -7.37 16.97 -6.23
N PRO A 385 -8.16 15.90 -6.01
CA PRO A 385 -7.83 14.55 -6.49
C PRO A 385 -7.53 14.45 -7.99
N ALA A 386 -8.36 15.05 -8.85
CA ALA A 386 -8.17 15.01 -10.30
C ALA A 386 -6.90 15.75 -10.76
N HIS A 387 -6.61 16.91 -10.17
CA HIS A 387 -5.42 17.68 -10.52
C HIS A 387 -4.15 17.04 -9.97
N ALA A 388 -4.16 16.58 -8.71
CA ALA A 388 -3.06 15.82 -8.13
C ALA A 388 -2.74 14.57 -8.97
N GLN A 389 -3.77 13.85 -9.41
CA GLN A 389 -3.61 12.71 -10.30
C GLN A 389 -3.02 13.13 -11.66
N SER A 390 -3.52 14.20 -12.28
CA SER A 390 -2.99 14.71 -13.55
C SER A 390 -1.52 15.13 -13.46
N ILE A 391 -1.14 15.87 -12.41
CA ILE A 391 0.25 16.29 -12.14
C ILE A 391 1.14 15.06 -11.95
N SER A 392 0.68 14.06 -11.20
CA SER A 392 1.44 12.83 -10.92
C SER A 392 1.67 11.93 -12.15
N ARG A 393 1.00 12.23 -13.26
CA ARG A 393 1.11 11.50 -14.54
C ARG A 393 2.00 12.21 -15.56
N LEU A 394 2.57 13.35 -15.19
CA LEU A 394 3.64 13.94 -15.97
C LEU A 394 4.91 13.11 -15.79
N ILE A 395 5.56 12.77 -16.90
CA ILE A 395 6.90 12.19 -16.92
C ILE A 395 7.80 13.25 -17.55
N ILE A 396 8.79 13.72 -16.81
CA ILE A 396 9.66 14.81 -17.27
C ILE A 396 11.02 14.24 -17.62
N HIS A 397 11.43 14.38 -18.88
CA HIS A 397 12.78 14.04 -19.31
C HIS A 397 13.67 15.29 -19.20
N THR A 398 14.57 15.29 -18.21
CA THR A 398 15.49 16.39 -17.95
C THR A 398 16.67 15.91 -17.11
N GLU A 399 17.64 16.79 -16.91
CA GLU A 399 18.78 16.53 -16.05
C GLU A 399 18.36 16.37 -14.57
N SER A 400 18.90 15.36 -13.88
CA SER A 400 18.74 15.18 -12.44
C SER A 400 19.24 16.37 -11.63
N GLU A 401 18.57 16.71 -10.53
CA GLU A 401 19.00 17.77 -9.61
C GLU A 401 20.39 17.45 -9.01
N TRP A 402 20.75 16.17 -8.93
CA TRP A 402 21.93 15.64 -8.26
C TRP A 402 23.18 15.49 -9.15
N SER A 403 23.14 16.00 -10.38
CA SER A 403 24.26 16.03 -11.33
C SER A 403 24.77 17.44 -11.61
N ARG A 404 26.05 17.55 -12.02
CA ARG A 404 26.72 18.76 -12.51
C ARG A 404 26.49 20.00 -11.64
N PRO A 405 27.14 20.11 -10.46
CA PRO A 405 26.93 21.23 -9.54
C PRO A 405 27.26 22.59 -10.15
N ASN A 406 28.16 22.66 -11.13
CA ASN A 406 28.52 23.89 -11.85
C ASN A 406 27.40 24.45 -12.74
N LYS A 407 26.32 23.69 -13.02
CA LYS A 407 25.17 24.23 -13.78
C LYS A 407 24.51 25.41 -13.07
N TRP A 408 24.66 25.48 -11.75
CA TRP A 408 24.12 26.55 -10.93
C TRP A 408 24.89 27.87 -11.05
N ASP A 409 26.12 27.87 -11.56
CA ASP A 409 26.90 29.10 -11.81
C ASP A 409 26.20 30.03 -12.81
N GLY A 410 25.31 29.50 -13.65
CA GLY A 410 24.44 30.30 -14.52
C GLY A 410 23.51 31.27 -13.77
N LEU A 411 23.34 31.11 -12.46
CA LEU A 411 22.56 32.02 -11.61
C LEU A 411 23.39 33.14 -10.98
N ASP A 412 24.73 33.09 -11.05
CA ASP A 412 25.63 33.99 -10.34
C ASP A 412 25.27 35.46 -10.58
N GLU A 413 25.11 35.83 -11.85
CA GLU A 413 24.80 37.19 -12.25
C GLU A 413 23.42 37.66 -11.76
N LEU A 414 22.40 36.81 -11.86
CA LEU A 414 21.04 37.13 -11.42
C LEU A 414 20.99 37.38 -9.90
N LEU A 415 21.74 36.58 -9.14
CA LEU A 415 21.88 36.68 -7.69
C LEU A 415 22.86 37.78 -7.24
N GLY A 416 23.46 38.51 -8.17
CA GLY A 416 24.43 39.58 -7.86
C GLY A 416 25.80 39.09 -7.39
N HIS A 417 26.10 37.80 -7.61
CA HIS A 417 27.39 37.20 -7.28
C HIS A 417 28.42 37.49 -8.38
N SER A 418 29.59 37.97 -7.99
CA SER A 418 30.77 38.05 -8.85
C SER A 418 32.05 37.91 -8.02
N GLY A 419 33.20 37.75 -8.68
CA GLY A 419 34.49 37.77 -7.99
C GLY A 419 34.78 39.09 -7.27
N ALA A 420 34.22 40.22 -7.74
CA ALA A 420 34.36 41.52 -7.10
C ALA A 420 33.29 41.79 -6.02
N THR A 421 32.12 41.13 -6.11
CA THR A 421 30.99 41.27 -5.19
C THR A 421 30.50 39.90 -4.75
N PRO A 422 31.22 39.21 -3.85
CA PRO A 422 30.89 37.85 -3.47
C PRO A 422 29.60 37.80 -2.63
N HIS A 423 28.57 37.16 -3.17
CA HIS A 423 27.37 36.79 -2.40
C HIS A 423 27.67 35.55 -1.52
N LEU A 424 28.02 35.76 -0.25
CA LEU A 424 28.49 34.71 0.66
C LEU A 424 27.50 33.55 0.85
N ASN A 425 26.21 33.84 1.07
CA ASN A 425 25.20 32.79 1.22
C ASN A 425 24.97 31.98 -0.06
N TRP A 426 25.32 32.51 -1.23
CA TRP A 426 25.22 31.80 -2.49
C TRP A 426 26.42 30.88 -2.71
N LEU A 427 27.62 31.34 -2.33
CA LEU A 427 28.81 30.47 -2.29
C LEU A 427 28.61 29.30 -1.32
N ALA A 428 28.03 29.56 -0.14
CA ALA A 428 27.63 28.53 0.81
C ALA A 428 26.63 27.55 0.18
N GLU A 429 25.59 28.05 -0.51
CA GLU A 429 24.65 27.18 -1.22
C GLU A 429 25.34 26.30 -2.27
N LYS A 430 26.24 26.85 -3.09
CA LYS A 430 27.01 26.10 -4.09
C LYS A 430 27.88 25.02 -3.44
N GLN A 431 28.50 25.31 -2.28
CA GLN A 431 29.23 24.31 -1.51
C GLN A 431 28.33 23.16 -1.06
N ARG A 432 27.14 23.47 -0.54
CA ARG A 432 26.15 22.47 -0.13
C ARG A 432 25.66 21.63 -1.31
N ILE A 433 25.32 22.26 -2.43
CA ILE A 433 24.90 21.59 -3.67
C ILE A 433 25.97 20.62 -4.14
N ASN A 434 27.24 21.04 -4.14
CA ASN A 434 28.36 20.19 -4.50
C ASN A 434 28.46 18.95 -3.59
N ALA A 435 28.25 19.10 -2.29
CA ALA A 435 28.25 17.99 -1.33
C ALA A 435 27.04 17.04 -1.49
N LEU A 436 25.90 17.54 -1.95
CA LEU A 436 24.69 16.76 -2.20
C LEU A 436 24.79 15.94 -3.49
N CYS A 437 25.45 16.47 -4.52
CA CYS A 437 25.66 15.77 -5.78
C CYS A 437 26.33 14.42 -5.55
N TRP A 438 25.85 13.41 -6.27
CA TRP A 438 26.36 12.03 -6.20
C TRP A 438 26.40 11.37 -7.58
N TRP A 439 25.78 11.99 -8.58
CA TRP A 439 25.54 11.37 -9.90
C TRP A 439 26.84 10.92 -10.58
N GLU A 440 27.88 11.75 -10.57
CA GLU A 440 29.17 11.45 -11.22
C GLU A 440 29.89 10.23 -10.60
N GLU A 441 29.69 9.98 -9.30
CA GLU A 441 30.30 8.85 -8.59
C GLU A 441 29.61 7.51 -8.88
N VAL A 442 28.32 7.55 -9.24
CA VAL A 442 27.42 6.39 -9.29
C VAL A 442 26.95 6.05 -10.71
N ALA A 443 26.49 7.04 -11.47
CA ALA A 443 25.80 6.84 -12.75
C ALA A 443 26.61 6.02 -13.77
N PRO A 444 27.92 6.28 -14.00
CA PRO A 444 28.72 5.49 -14.94
C PRO A 444 28.80 4.00 -14.58
N LYS A 445 28.83 3.68 -13.27
CA LYS A 445 28.93 2.30 -12.78
C LYS A 445 27.62 1.52 -12.92
N LEU A 446 26.49 2.24 -13.02
CA LEU A 446 25.16 1.66 -13.18
C LEU A 446 24.63 1.70 -14.61
N GLY A 447 25.40 2.27 -15.56
CA GLY A 447 24.96 2.46 -16.95
C GLY A 447 23.95 3.60 -17.13
N LEU A 448 23.86 4.52 -16.18
CA LEU A 448 23.00 5.69 -16.28
C LEU A 448 23.67 6.80 -17.13
N PRO A 449 22.89 7.68 -17.78
CA PRO A 449 23.43 8.76 -18.61
C PRO A 449 24.35 9.71 -17.81
N ALA A 450 25.58 9.90 -18.30
CA ALA A 450 26.59 10.73 -17.62
C ALA A 450 26.19 12.21 -17.51
N ASN A 451 25.38 12.71 -18.46
CA ASN A 451 24.86 14.08 -18.44
C ASN A 451 23.70 14.29 -17.46
N GLY A 452 23.25 13.23 -16.77
CA GLY A 452 22.14 13.29 -15.82
C GLY A 452 20.75 13.33 -16.44
N ALA A 453 20.63 13.31 -17.76
CA ALA A 453 19.33 13.38 -18.44
C ALA A 453 18.60 12.03 -18.33
N VAL A 454 17.49 11.99 -17.60
CA VAL A 454 16.68 10.80 -17.34
C VAL A 454 15.19 11.16 -17.33
N PHE A 455 14.33 10.15 -17.39
CA PHE A 455 12.88 10.30 -17.25
C PHE A 455 12.49 10.23 -15.78
N HIS A 456 11.94 11.33 -15.24
CA HIS A 456 11.48 11.45 -13.87
C HIS A 456 9.99 11.19 -13.76
N PHE A 457 9.60 10.34 -12.82
CA PHE A 457 8.21 9.99 -12.52
C PHE A 457 7.83 10.54 -11.16
N HIS A 458 6.56 10.93 -10.99
CA HIS A 458 6.06 11.22 -9.67
C HIS A 458 6.07 9.93 -8.81
N PRO A 459 6.81 9.87 -7.69
CA PRO A 459 7.02 8.63 -6.93
C PRO A 459 5.72 8.05 -6.36
N VAL A 460 4.92 8.88 -5.66
CA VAL A 460 3.63 8.43 -5.09
C VAL A 460 2.59 8.12 -6.17
N GLY A 461 2.57 8.86 -7.28
CA GLY A 461 1.69 8.56 -8.42
C GLY A 461 2.00 7.22 -9.07
N LEU A 462 3.28 6.92 -9.31
CA LEU A 462 3.71 5.63 -9.86
C LEU A 462 3.38 4.47 -8.91
N VAL A 463 3.67 4.62 -7.61
CA VAL A 463 3.26 3.65 -6.59
C VAL A 463 1.75 3.46 -6.63
N GLY A 464 0.98 4.55 -6.58
CA GLY A 464 -0.48 4.52 -6.56
C GLY A 464 -1.10 3.84 -7.79
N GLN A 465 -0.49 3.98 -8.97
CA GLN A 465 -0.93 3.34 -10.21
C GLN A 465 -0.93 1.81 -10.13
N PHE A 466 0.12 1.23 -9.54
CA PHE A 466 0.34 -0.22 -9.49
C PHE A 466 0.09 -0.85 -8.11
N CYS A 467 0.00 -0.04 -7.07
CA CYS A 467 -0.35 -0.47 -5.74
C CYS A 467 -1.84 -0.81 -5.71
N ALA A 468 -2.13 -2.09 -5.89
CA ALA A 468 -3.41 -2.67 -5.53
C ALA A 468 -3.49 -2.77 -4.01
N ALA A 469 -3.49 -1.64 -3.29
CA ALA A 469 -3.90 -1.63 -1.89
C ALA A 469 -5.33 -2.18 -1.87
N ASN A 470 -5.49 -3.46 -1.53
CA ASN A 470 -6.81 -4.05 -1.45
C ASN A 470 -7.44 -3.44 -0.20
N PRO A 471 -8.58 -2.73 -0.29
CA PRO A 471 -9.17 -2.09 0.89
C PRO A 471 -9.61 -3.17 1.88
N LEU A 472 -9.85 -4.38 1.39
CA LEU A 472 -10.18 -5.55 2.17
C LEU A 472 -8.95 -6.27 2.71
N ALA A 473 -7.72 -5.84 2.37
CA ALA A 473 -6.52 -6.37 3.00
C ALA A 473 -6.66 -6.25 4.52
N ILE A 474 -6.32 -7.33 5.19
CA ILE A 474 -6.40 -7.42 6.65
C ILE A 474 -5.05 -6.99 7.19
N THR A 475 -5.03 -5.96 8.04
CA THR A 475 -3.78 -5.50 8.64
C THR A 475 -3.47 -6.28 9.92
N PRO A 476 -2.19 -6.38 10.33
CA PRO A 476 -1.82 -6.92 11.63
C PRO A 476 -2.56 -6.24 12.78
N ALA A 477 -2.72 -4.91 12.73
CA ALA A 477 -3.43 -4.14 13.74
C ALA A 477 -4.92 -4.53 13.83
N GLN A 478 -5.60 -4.74 12.70
CA GLN A 478 -6.97 -5.22 12.69
C GLN A 478 -7.08 -6.62 13.29
N LEU A 479 -6.18 -7.55 12.96
CA LEU A 479 -6.18 -8.86 13.59
C LEU A 479 -5.87 -8.79 15.08
N LYS A 480 -4.99 -7.90 15.53
CA LYS A 480 -4.71 -7.70 16.96
C LYS A 480 -5.91 -7.13 17.72
N GLN A 481 -6.74 -6.30 17.09
CA GLN A 481 -8.01 -5.88 17.70
C GLN A 481 -8.97 -7.07 17.89
N ILE A 482 -8.97 -8.02 16.95
CA ILE A 482 -9.79 -9.23 17.05
C ILE A 482 -9.16 -10.24 18.04
N PHE A 483 -7.85 -10.44 17.98
CA PHE A 483 -7.06 -11.41 18.75
C PHE A 483 -5.96 -10.70 19.54
N PRO A 484 -6.32 -10.01 20.64
CA PRO A 484 -5.38 -9.16 21.36
C PRO A 484 -4.23 -9.91 22.04
N LEU A 485 -4.35 -11.23 22.19
CA LEU A 485 -3.34 -12.08 22.82
C LEU A 485 -2.63 -13.00 21.82
N ALA A 486 -2.86 -12.84 20.50
CA ALA A 486 -2.16 -13.62 19.50
C ALA A 486 -0.71 -13.18 19.35
N ASP A 487 0.19 -14.11 19.05
CA ASP A 487 1.61 -13.80 18.80
C ASP A 487 1.77 -13.06 17.47
N ASP A 488 2.72 -12.12 17.38
CA ASP A 488 2.95 -11.33 16.16
C ASP A 488 3.33 -12.23 14.97
N ALA A 489 4.11 -13.27 15.21
CA ALA A 489 4.49 -14.24 14.18
C ALA A 489 3.27 -14.97 13.57
N ASP A 490 2.29 -15.36 14.40
CA ASP A 490 1.07 -16.01 13.89
C ASP A 490 0.20 -15.02 13.11
N ILE A 491 0.13 -13.76 13.58
CA ILE A 491 -0.58 -12.69 12.89
C ILE A 491 0.03 -12.44 11.51
N GLU A 492 1.36 -12.36 11.42
CA GLU A 492 2.07 -12.22 10.15
C GLU A 492 1.82 -13.39 9.22
N VAL A 493 1.85 -14.63 9.72
CA VAL A 493 1.50 -15.81 8.91
C VAL A 493 0.08 -15.68 8.34
N VAL A 494 -0.91 -15.31 9.16
CA VAL A 494 -2.29 -15.16 8.69
C VAL A 494 -2.41 -14.06 7.62
N VAL A 495 -1.80 -12.89 7.86
CA VAL A 495 -1.78 -11.76 6.92
C VAL A 495 -1.15 -12.16 5.59
N ASN A 496 0.01 -12.82 5.64
CA ASN A 496 0.75 -13.25 4.45
C ASN A 496 0.06 -14.38 3.68
N GLU A 497 -0.66 -15.27 4.37
CA GLU A 497 -1.45 -16.32 3.73
C GLU A 497 -2.66 -15.73 2.99
N ILE A 498 -3.38 -14.80 3.62
CA ILE A 498 -4.70 -14.35 3.17
C ILE A 498 -4.61 -13.17 2.19
N ASN A 499 -3.76 -12.18 2.47
CA ASN A 499 -3.70 -10.98 1.65
C ASN A 499 -3.14 -11.29 0.25
N GLY A 500 -3.73 -10.65 -0.77
CA GLY A 500 -3.46 -10.97 -2.18
C GLY A 500 -4.31 -12.12 -2.74
N ARG A 501 -5.08 -12.85 -1.90
CA ARG A 501 -5.86 -14.04 -2.30
C ARG A 501 -7.31 -14.05 -1.81
N LEU A 502 -7.84 -12.89 -1.40
CA LEU A 502 -9.16 -12.75 -0.77
C LEU A 502 -10.32 -13.31 -1.63
N VAL A 503 -10.29 -13.11 -2.95
CA VAL A 503 -11.33 -13.62 -3.89
C VAL A 503 -11.31 -15.13 -4.01
N GLU A 504 -10.11 -15.71 -4.07
CA GLU A 504 -9.89 -17.15 -4.08
C GLU A 504 -10.44 -17.76 -2.79
N PHE A 505 -10.14 -17.14 -1.65
CA PHE A 505 -10.52 -17.61 -0.33
C PHE A 505 -11.94 -17.28 0.12
N LYS A 506 -12.73 -16.60 -0.72
CA LYS A 506 -14.08 -16.12 -0.36
C LYS A 506 -14.04 -15.29 0.93
N LEU A 507 -13.03 -14.43 1.04
CA LEU A 507 -12.84 -13.39 2.06
C LEU A 507 -12.82 -11.99 1.42
N ASP A 508 -13.44 -11.88 0.23
CA ASP A 508 -13.56 -10.75 -0.67
C ASP A 508 -14.67 -9.75 -0.30
N THR A 509 -15.19 -9.84 0.92
CA THR A 509 -16.05 -8.79 1.50
C THR A 509 -15.74 -8.64 2.98
N ARG A 510 -15.90 -7.42 3.52
CA ARG A 510 -15.79 -7.19 4.98
C ARG A 510 -16.70 -8.12 5.76
N LEU A 511 -17.91 -8.35 5.24
CA LEU A 511 -18.87 -9.21 5.89
C LEU A 511 -18.36 -10.67 6.03
N ARG A 512 -17.77 -11.24 4.96
CA ARG A 512 -17.19 -12.59 5.02
C ARG A 512 -15.98 -12.65 5.95
N GLN A 513 -15.11 -11.63 5.94
CA GLN A 513 -13.97 -11.55 6.85
C GLN A 513 -14.41 -11.51 8.32
N ARG A 514 -15.39 -10.65 8.64
CA ARG A 514 -15.97 -10.53 9.99
C ARG A 514 -16.52 -11.88 10.45
N HIS A 515 -17.31 -12.57 9.63
CA HIS A 515 -17.83 -13.90 9.96
C HIS A 515 -16.71 -14.94 10.12
N PHE A 516 -15.76 -15.00 9.21
CA PHE A 516 -14.65 -15.96 9.26
C PHE A 516 -13.84 -15.82 10.55
N PHE A 517 -13.36 -14.61 10.86
CA PHE A 517 -12.59 -14.37 12.09
C PHE A 517 -13.44 -14.46 13.36
N ALA A 518 -14.74 -14.13 13.30
CA ALA A 518 -15.63 -14.32 14.43
C ALA A 518 -15.81 -15.81 14.79
N GLN A 519 -15.90 -16.68 13.78
CA GLN A 519 -15.98 -18.13 14.00
C GLN A 519 -14.67 -18.66 14.60
N ILE A 520 -13.52 -18.22 14.09
CA ILE A 520 -12.20 -18.59 14.66
C ILE A 520 -12.11 -18.10 16.11
N LYS A 521 -12.38 -16.81 16.37
CA LYS A 521 -12.31 -16.25 17.72
C LYS A 521 -13.29 -16.90 18.69
N GLY A 522 -14.50 -17.24 18.23
CA GLY A 522 -15.46 -17.98 19.04
C GLY A 522 -15.01 -19.41 19.36
N GLU A 523 -14.13 -19.99 18.55
CA GLU A 523 -13.57 -21.32 18.75
C GLU A 523 -12.34 -21.32 19.67
N VAL A 524 -11.36 -20.47 19.37
CA VAL A 524 -10.03 -20.51 20.01
C VAL A 524 -9.74 -19.33 20.94
N GLY A 525 -10.67 -18.38 21.05
CA GLY A 525 -10.52 -17.23 21.94
C GLY A 525 -9.54 -16.16 21.43
N ALA A 526 -9.00 -15.37 22.37
CA ALA A 526 -8.25 -14.16 22.08
C ALA A 526 -6.79 -14.39 21.65
N SER A 527 -6.22 -15.57 21.89
CA SER A 527 -4.82 -15.91 21.56
C SER A 527 -4.66 -16.46 20.14
N MET A 528 -5.75 -16.77 19.42
CA MET A 528 -5.72 -17.38 18.09
C MET A 528 -4.89 -18.68 18.03
N LYS A 529 -4.72 -19.38 19.15
CA LYS A 529 -3.98 -20.65 19.19
C LYS A 529 -4.92 -21.79 18.85
N ALA A 530 -4.57 -22.57 17.83
CA ALA A 530 -5.32 -23.77 17.48
C ALA A 530 -5.41 -24.73 18.67
N VAL A 531 -6.60 -25.30 18.88
CA VAL A 531 -6.89 -26.15 20.03
C VAL A 531 -7.19 -27.57 19.58
N THR A 532 -6.83 -28.55 20.40
CA THR A 532 -7.30 -29.94 20.25
C THR A 532 -8.40 -30.17 21.26
N GLU A 533 -9.54 -30.71 20.83
CA GLU A 533 -10.60 -31.05 21.78
C GLU A 533 -10.11 -32.08 22.81
N SER A 534 -10.57 -31.90 24.04
CA SER A 534 -10.29 -32.77 25.18
C SER A 534 -11.55 -33.50 25.58
N TRP A 535 -11.44 -34.79 25.87
CA TRP A 535 -12.57 -35.61 26.32
C TRP A 535 -12.44 -36.01 27.78
N GLU A 536 -12.08 -35.04 28.59
CA GLU A 536 -11.98 -35.19 30.04
C GLU A 536 -13.38 -35.13 30.67
N PHE A 537 -14.19 -36.17 30.44
CA PHE A 537 -15.60 -36.23 30.88
C PHE A 537 -15.81 -37.19 32.06
N SER A 538 -16.81 -36.90 32.90
CA SER A 538 -17.27 -37.85 33.92
C SER A 538 -18.12 -38.96 33.27
N PRO A 539 -18.30 -40.10 33.96
CA PRO A 539 -19.21 -41.15 33.51
C PRO A 539 -20.62 -40.62 33.19
N GLU A 540 -21.17 -39.73 34.01
CA GLU A 540 -22.50 -39.11 33.82
C GLU A 540 -22.56 -38.28 32.55
N VAL A 541 -21.52 -37.47 32.30
CA VAL A 541 -21.43 -36.65 31.09
C VAL A 541 -21.33 -37.55 29.87
N LEU A 542 -20.50 -38.61 29.89
CA LEU A 542 -20.44 -39.60 28.81
C LEU A 542 -21.82 -40.22 28.53
N LYS A 543 -22.55 -40.64 29.57
CA LYS A 543 -23.92 -41.19 29.47
C LYS A 543 -24.93 -40.16 28.95
N SER A 544 -24.68 -38.86 29.07
CA SER A 544 -25.62 -37.83 28.61
C SER A 544 -25.62 -37.65 27.08
N PHE A 545 -24.46 -37.67 26.44
CA PHE A 545 -24.33 -37.36 25.00
C PHE A 545 -24.01 -38.58 24.14
N SER A 546 -23.47 -39.67 24.71
CA SER A 546 -23.09 -40.86 23.94
C SER A 546 -24.15 -41.96 24.01
N VAL A 547 -24.72 -42.33 22.87
CA VAL A 547 -25.59 -43.51 22.75
C VAL A 547 -24.86 -44.77 23.23
N TYR A 548 -23.58 -44.92 22.88
CA TYR A 548 -22.77 -46.07 23.28
C TYR A 548 -22.66 -46.18 24.80
N TYR A 549 -22.29 -45.10 25.49
CA TYR A 549 -22.10 -45.13 26.94
C TYR A 549 -23.43 -45.24 27.71
N ARG A 550 -24.56 -44.83 27.14
CA ARG A 550 -25.89 -45.13 27.71
C ARG A 550 -26.19 -46.61 27.77
N THR A 551 -25.77 -47.38 26.78
CA THR A 551 -26.00 -48.83 26.73
C THR A 551 -24.84 -49.63 27.34
N HIS A 552 -23.72 -48.98 27.68
CA HIS A 552 -22.54 -49.60 28.31
C HIS A 552 -22.10 -48.80 29.56
N PRO A 553 -22.93 -48.73 30.62
CA PRO A 553 -22.66 -47.87 31.77
C PRO A 553 -21.38 -48.23 32.52
N LEU A 554 -21.00 -49.51 32.58
CA LEU A 554 -19.75 -49.95 33.21
C LEU A 554 -18.52 -49.38 32.48
N GLU A 555 -18.58 -49.28 31.16
CA GLU A 555 -17.50 -48.66 30.39
C GLU A 555 -17.47 -47.14 30.57
N ALA A 556 -18.62 -46.50 30.81
CA ALA A 556 -18.66 -45.08 31.16
C ALA A 556 -17.94 -44.82 32.50
N GLU A 557 -18.17 -45.70 33.49
CA GLU A 557 -17.44 -45.65 34.77
C GLU A 557 -15.95 -45.95 34.57
N GLN A 558 -15.58 -46.85 33.66
CA GLN A 558 -14.18 -47.18 33.40
C GLN A 558 -13.44 -46.05 32.68
N ASP A 559 -14.06 -45.42 31.69
CA ASP A 559 -13.39 -44.47 30.81
C ASP A 559 -13.51 -43.02 31.27
N GLY A 560 -14.54 -42.67 32.04
CA GLY A 560 -14.71 -41.33 32.60
C GLY A 560 -13.68 -41.00 33.70
N TYR A 561 -13.42 -39.71 33.93
CA TYR A 561 -12.59 -39.31 35.07
C TYR A 561 -13.30 -39.63 36.40
N LEU A 562 -12.52 -39.84 37.46
CA LEU A 562 -13.03 -39.99 38.83
C LEU A 562 -12.57 -38.83 39.69
N LYS A 563 -13.46 -38.38 40.58
CA LYS A 563 -13.15 -37.37 41.59
C LYS A 563 -13.23 -37.96 42.99
N ASP A 564 -12.42 -37.45 43.90
CA ASP A 564 -12.58 -37.71 45.34
C ASP A 564 -13.76 -36.90 45.92
N SER A 565 -14.02 -37.08 47.22
CA SER A 565 -15.06 -36.35 47.95
C SER A 565 -14.84 -34.83 48.00
N ASN A 566 -13.63 -34.35 47.71
CA ASN A 566 -13.28 -32.93 47.63
C ASN A 566 -13.35 -32.39 46.19
N GLY A 567 -13.80 -33.19 45.23
CA GLY A 567 -13.95 -32.80 43.83
C GLY A 567 -12.65 -32.80 43.01
N ARG A 568 -11.53 -33.32 43.56
CA ARG A 568 -10.25 -33.42 42.84
C ARG A 568 -10.23 -34.65 41.96
N ILE A 569 -9.76 -34.51 40.72
CA ILE A 569 -9.62 -35.65 39.80
C ILE A 569 -8.52 -36.58 40.31
N ILE A 570 -8.89 -37.79 40.72
CA ILE A 570 -7.99 -38.85 41.20
C ILE A 570 -7.65 -39.86 40.10
N ARG A 571 -8.45 -39.89 39.02
CA ARG A 571 -8.16 -40.65 37.80
C ARG A 571 -8.64 -39.85 36.61
N ARG A 572 -7.75 -39.60 35.65
CA ARG A 572 -8.06 -38.91 34.40
C ARG A 572 -8.93 -39.77 33.51
N ALA A 573 -9.65 -39.14 32.59
CA ALA A 573 -10.46 -39.87 31.62
C ALA A 573 -9.57 -40.63 30.64
N ASN A 574 -9.99 -41.83 30.22
CA ASN A 574 -9.36 -42.55 29.13
C ASN A 574 -9.85 -41.99 27.79
N GLN A 575 -9.31 -40.83 27.41
CA GLN A 575 -9.75 -40.11 26.22
C GLN A 575 -9.60 -40.96 24.94
N HIS A 576 -8.60 -41.83 24.87
CA HIS A 576 -8.43 -42.74 23.73
C HIS A 576 -9.65 -43.64 23.55
N GLU A 577 -10.05 -44.33 24.61
CA GLU A 577 -11.21 -45.23 24.58
C GLU A 577 -12.52 -44.46 24.38
N ILE A 578 -12.65 -43.27 24.98
CA ILE A 578 -13.80 -42.39 24.73
C ILE A 578 -13.95 -42.08 23.24
N GLY A 579 -12.84 -41.72 22.59
CA GLY A 579 -12.81 -41.46 21.15
C GLY A 579 -13.21 -42.66 20.33
N VAL A 580 -12.55 -43.79 20.59
CA VAL A 580 -12.78 -45.05 19.88
C VAL A 580 -14.24 -45.47 20.02
N LYS A 581 -14.82 -45.43 21.21
CA LYS A 581 -16.16 -45.96 21.48
C LYS A 581 -17.27 -45.01 21.04
N HIS A 582 -17.13 -43.70 21.28
CA HIS A 582 -18.14 -42.72 20.90
C HIS A 582 -18.11 -42.40 19.39
N PHE A 583 -16.93 -42.18 18.81
CA PHE A 583 -16.80 -41.62 17.45
C PHE A 583 -16.51 -42.66 16.35
N LEU A 584 -16.46 -43.96 16.64
CA LEU A 584 -16.22 -45.03 15.64
C LEU A 584 -17.05 -44.90 14.35
N ARG A 585 -18.29 -44.41 14.48
CA ARG A 585 -19.29 -44.37 13.39
C ARG A 585 -19.79 -42.96 13.10
N LEU A 586 -19.12 -41.94 13.61
CA LEU A 586 -19.48 -40.54 13.46
C LEU A 586 -18.45 -39.81 12.59
N ASN A 587 -18.83 -38.66 12.03
CA ASN A 587 -17.94 -37.71 11.36
C ASN A 587 -17.09 -38.29 10.20
N GLY A 588 -17.54 -39.38 9.57
CA GLY A 588 -16.81 -40.02 8.46
C GLY A 588 -15.62 -40.87 8.89
N ASN A 589 -15.52 -41.26 10.16
CA ASN A 589 -14.49 -42.20 10.62
C ASN A 589 -14.65 -43.59 10.00
N ARG A 590 -13.54 -44.26 9.67
CA ARG A 590 -13.56 -45.55 8.99
C ARG A 590 -13.91 -46.66 9.97
N ARG A 591 -14.91 -47.47 9.63
CA ARG A 591 -15.33 -48.62 10.45
C ARG A 591 -14.19 -49.62 10.72
N SER A 592 -13.26 -49.77 9.78
CA SER A 592 -12.12 -50.69 9.89
C SER A 592 -10.97 -50.14 10.75
N HIS A 593 -11.02 -48.88 11.20
CA HIS A 593 -9.96 -48.23 11.96
C HIS A 593 -10.53 -47.56 13.22
N PRO A 594 -10.77 -48.32 14.31
CA PRO A 594 -11.46 -47.78 15.48
C PRO A 594 -10.78 -46.58 16.15
N ALA A 595 -9.45 -46.53 16.07
CA ALA A 595 -8.66 -45.40 16.56
C ALA A 595 -8.94 -44.08 15.82
N ASP A 596 -9.57 -44.10 14.63
CA ASP A 596 -9.97 -42.89 13.89
C ASP A 596 -10.82 -41.96 14.75
N GLY A 597 -11.65 -42.55 15.62
CA GLY A 597 -12.45 -41.83 16.61
C GLY A 597 -11.59 -40.86 17.41
N TYR A 598 -10.50 -41.35 18.01
CA TYR A 598 -9.56 -40.53 18.78
C TYR A 598 -8.58 -39.72 17.93
N ASN A 599 -8.03 -40.33 16.88
CA ASN A 599 -6.98 -39.72 16.07
C ASN A 599 -7.48 -38.48 15.34
N PHE A 600 -8.72 -38.49 14.85
CA PHE A 600 -9.32 -37.38 14.09
C PHE A 600 -10.34 -36.58 14.90
N ARG A 601 -10.12 -36.47 16.21
CA ARG A 601 -10.80 -35.49 17.05
C ARG A 601 -10.51 -34.05 16.59
N GLY A 602 -11.42 -33.14 16.87
CA GLY A 602 -11.40 -31.74 16.51
C GLY A 602 -10.08 -31.05 16.83
N ARG A 603 -9.47 -30.45 15.80
CA ARG A 603 -8.26 -29.64 15.89
C ARG A 603 -8.35 -28.36 15.06
N GLY A 604 -7.42 -27.44 15.29
CA GLY A 604 -7.26 -26.25 14.47
C GLY A 604 -8.12 -25.07 14.92
N LEU A 605 -8.16 -24.05 14.06
CA LEU A 605 -8.87 -22.80 14.33
C LEU A 605 -10.40 -22.88 14.15
N LEU A 606 -10.90 -23.92 13.46
CA LEU A 606 -12.34 -24.16 13.21
C LEU A 606 -12.74 -25.62 13.51
N GLN A 607 -12.05 -26.29 14.44
CA GLN A 607 -12.35 -27.67 14.89
C GLN A 607 -12.64 -28.66 13.75
N LEU A 608 -11.61 -28.95 12.95
CA LEU A 608 -11.68 -29.96 11.91
C LEU A 608 -11.77 -31.35 12.56
N THR A 609 -12.92 -32.01 12.44
CA THR A 609 -13.23 -33.30 13.10
C THR A 609 -13.62 -34.39 12.10
N GLY A 610 -13.03 -35.58 12.26
CA GLY A 610 -13.35 -36.80 11.54
C GLY A 610 -12.44 -37.09 10.34
N TYR A 611 -12.17 -38.37 10.09
CA TYR A 611 -11.21 -38.84 9.07
C TYR A 611 -11.43 -38.20 7.69
N GLU A 612 -12.67 -38.15 7.20
CA GLU A 612 -12.97 -37.60 5.88
C GLU A 612 -12.58 -36.12 5.74
N LYS A 613 -12.69 -35.32 6.80
CA LYS A 613 -12.24 -33.92 6.74
C LYS A 613 -10.72 -33.82 6.75
N TYR A 614 -10.04 -34.61 7.58
CA TYR A 614 -8.57 -34.63 7.64
C TYR A 614 -7.97 -35.05 6.30
N LYS A 615 -8.48 -36.17 5.75
CA LYS A 615 -8.13 -36.66 4.42
C LYS A 615 -8.52 -35.65 3.33
N GLY A 616 -9.69 -35.03 3.44
CA GLY A 616 -10.20 -34.04 2.51
C GLY A 616 -9.31 -32.81 2.41
N PHE A 617 -8.85 -32.28 3.55
CA PHE A 617 -7.89 -31.17 3.58
C PHE A 617 -6.57 -31.57 2.92
N LYS A 618 -5.99 -32.72 3.30
CA LYS A 618 -4.75 -33.24 2.68
C LYS A 618 -4.89 -33.39 1.15
N ALA A 619 -5.97 -34.02 0.70
CA ALA A 619 -6.21 -34.26 -0.73
C ALA A 619 -6.54 -32.97 -1.50
N GLY A 620 -7.19 -32.01 -0.85
CA GLY A 620 -7.57 -30.72 -1.44
C GLY A 620 -6.49 -29.65 -1.39
N TYR A 621 -5.40 -29.88 -0.65
CA TYR A 621 -4.37 -28.89 -0.37
C TYR A 621 -3.79 -28.26 -1.64
N SER A 622 -3.48 -29.06 -2.66
CA SER A 622 -2.88 -28.58 -3.92
C SER A 622 -3.81 -27.70 -4.77
N ARG A 623 -5.11 -27.63 -4.46
CA ARG A 623 -6.02 -26.66 -5.10
C ARG A 623 -5.67 -25.22 -4.76
N TYR A 624 -5.10 -24.99 -3.57
CA TYR A 624 -4.84 -23.64 -3.07
C TYR A 624 -3.37 -23.42 -2.70
N TRP A 625 -2.59 -24.44 -2.38
CA TRP A 625 -1.21 -24.23 -1.94
C TRP A 625 -0.22 -25.04 -2.78
N LYS A 626 0.89 -24.37 -3.14
CA LYS A 626 2.03 -25.02 -3.79
C LYS A 626 2.87 -25.75 -2.73
N GLY A 627 3.51 -26.84 -3.14
CA GLY A 627 4.37 -27.65 -2.28
C GLY A 627 3.72 -28.96 -1.80
N VAL A 628 4.39 -29.60 -0.84
CA VAL A 628 3.96 -30.89 -0.29
C VAL A 628 2.82 -30.67 0.70
N ALA A 629 1.71 -31.38 0.52
CA ALA A 629 0.60 -31.34 1.46
C ALA A 629 1.01 -31.91 2.83
N PRO A 630 0.63 -31.27 3.95
CA PRO A 630 0.90 -31.81 5.28
C PRO A 630 0.22 -33.16 5.44
N ASP A 631 0.91 -34.14 6.02
CA ASP A 631 0.35 -35.47 6.24
C ASP A 631 -0.57 -35.49 7.46
N THR A 632 -1.72 -34.82 7.35
CA THR A 632 -2.70 -34.71 8.44
C THR A 632 -3.44 -36.01 8.74
N VAL A 633 -3.22 -37.06 7.95
CA VAL A 633 -3.77 -38.40 8.21
C VAL A 633 -2.81 -39.21 9.08
N GLY A 634 -1.51 -39.16 8.78
CA GLY A 634 -0.47 -39.80 9.58
C GLY A 634 -0.08 -39.01 10.83
N GLN A 635 -0.16 -37.67 10.76
CA GLN A 635 0.25 -36.69 11.79
C GLN A 635 -0.87 -35.63 11.97
N PRO A 636 -2.02 -36.00 12.57
CA PRO A 636 -3.18 -35.11 12.69
C PRO A 636 -2.93 -33.84 13.54
N GLU A 637 -1.92 -33.85 14.41
CA GLU A 637 -1.47 -32.72 15.21
C GLU A 637 -0.97 -31.53 14.39
N LEU A 638 -0.50 -31.76 13.16
CA LEU A 638 -0.06 -30.69 12.24
C LEU A 638 -1.16 -29.65 11.97
N ILE A 639 -2.44 -30.02 12.13
CA ILE A 639 -3.57 -29.08 12.02
C ILE A 639 -3.49 -27.92 13.03
N ASN A 640 -2.72 -28.06 14.11
CA ASN A 640 -2.56 -27.00 15.11
C ASN A 640 -1.38 -26.06 14.82
N GLU A 641 -0.52 -26.39 13.87
CA GLU A 641 0.71 -25.63 13.60
C GLU A 641 0.49 -24.62 12.48
N MET A 642 0.98 -23.39 12.63
CA MET A 642 0.99 -22.42 11.53
C MET A 642 2.06 -22.81 10.49
N PRO A 643 1.80 -22.70 9.17
CA PRO A 643 0.60 -22.15 8.53
C PRO A 643 -0.56 -23.17 8.36
N THR A 644 -0.36 -24.45 8.65
CA THR A 644 -1.38 -25.50 8.46
C THR A 644 -2.70 -25.21 9.18
N ALA A 645 -2.65 -24.59 10.37
CA ALA A 645 -3.83 -24.21 11.14
C ALA A 645 -4.75 -23.24 10.39
N ILE A 646 -4.21 -22.10 9.90
CA ILE A 646 -5.02 -21.15 9.12
C ILE A 646 -5.42 -21.72 7.75
N ARG A 647 -4.54 -22.50 7.11
CA ARG A 647 -4.85 -23.16 5.83
C ARG A 647 -6.01 -24.15 5.97
N SER A 648 -6.05 -24.92 7.05
CA SER A 648 -7.17 -25.85 7.30
C SER A 648 -8.49 -25.11 7.54
N ALA A 649 -8.46 -23.96 8.21
CA ALA A 649 -9.64 -23.12 8.42
C ALA A 649 -10.15 -22.50 7.11
N ILE A 650 -9.25 -22.04 6.24
CA ILE A 650 -9.58 -21.52 4.90
C ILE A 650 -10.17 -22.65 4.04
N TRP A 651 -9.55 -23.82 4.01
CA TRP A 651 -10.07 -24.98 3.29
C TRP A 651 -11.48 -25.35 3.78
N PHE A 652 -11.68 -25.42 5.10
CA PHE A 652 -12.98 -25.71 5.70
C PHE A 652 -14.03 -24.68 5.27
N TRP A 653 -13.67 -23.39 5.32
CA TRP A 653 -14.53 -22.28 4.91
C TRP A 653 -15.02 -22.39 3.46
N ILE A 654 -14.11 -22.75 2.54
CA ILE A 654 -14.39 -22.83 1.11
C ILE A 654 -15.05 -24.16 0.75
N ASP A 655 -14.39 -25.29 1.04
CA ASP A 655 -14.79 -26.61 0.56
C ASP A 655 -16.05 -27.14 1.26
N LEU A 656 -16.31 -26.75 2.50
CA LEU A 656 -17.59 -27.01 3.16
C LEU A 656 -18.63 -25.92 2.92
N ASN A 657 -18.34 -24.97 2.01
CA ASN A 657 -19.25 -23.93 1.57
C ASN A 657 -19.81 -23.05 2.71
N ILE A 658 -19.03 -22.85 3.79
CA ILE A 658 -19.46 -22.04 4.93
C ILE A 658 -19.69 -20.59 4.50
N PHE A 659 -18.87 -20.07 3.58
CA PHE A 659 -19.01 -18.73 3.01
C PHE A 659 -20.38 -18.45 2.38
N LYS A 660 -21.11 -19.49 1.92
CA LYS A 660 -22.45 -19.34 1.33
C LYS A 660 -23.53 -19.02 2.38
N GLN A 661 -23.24 -19.24 3.65
CA GLN A 661 -24.15 -18.93 4.75
C GLN A 661 -24.12 -17.45 5.15
N VAL A 662 -23.10 -16.73 4.68
CA VAL A 662 -23.00 -15.28 4.82
C VAL A 662 -23.86 -14.63 3.72
N GLN A 663 -25.03 -14.14 4.10
CA GLN A 663 -25.95 -13.42 3.22
C GLN A 663 -25.76 -11.90 3.45
N SER A 664 -26.79 -11.08 3.25
CA SER A 664 -26.75 -9.63 3.51
C SER A 664 -27.16 -9.27 4.95
N GLY A 665 -27.29 -10.24 5.85
CA GLY A 665 -27.88 -10.05 7.18
C GLY A 665 -26.92 -9.52 8.25
N GLY A 666 -25.63 -9.34 7.93
CA GLY A 666 -24.67 -8.82 8.91
C GLY A 666 -24.53 -9.72 10.12
N TYR A 667 -24.71 -9.12 11.30
CA TYR A 667 -24.78 -9.79 12.60
C TYR A 667 -25.83 -10.92 12.68
N SER A 668 -26.96 -10.79 11.98
CA SER A 668 -28.04 -11.79 12.06
C SER A 668 -27.66 -13.16 11.48
N ASP A 669 -26.69 -13.18 10.56
CA ASP A 669 -26.21 -14.41 9.93
C ASP A 669 -25.33 -15.28 10.86
N VAL A 670 -24.86 -14.75 12.00
CA VAL A 670 -23.96 -15.48 12.92
C VAL A 670 -24.58 -16.81 13.36
N VAL A 671 -25.89 -16.86 13.58
CA VAL A 671 -26.60 -18.09 13.98
C VAL A 671 -26.51 -19.15 12.88
N ARG A 672 -26.73 -18.75 11.62
CA ARG A 672 -26.72 -19.64 10.46
C ARG A 672 -25.30 -20.16 10.18
N VAL A 673 -24.32 -19.25 10.19
CA VAL A 673 -22.91 -19.59 10.01
C VAL A 673 -22.45 -20.55 11.10
N THR A 674 -22.79 -20.28 12.37
CA THR A 674 -22.46 -21.17 13.50
C THR A 674 -23.05 -22.57 13.33
N LYS A 675 -24.31 -22.68 12.88
CA LYS A 675 -24.93 -23.98 12.57
C LYS A 675 -24.20 -24.75 11.47
N ALA A 676 -23.68 -24.06 10.46
CA ALA A 676 -22.90 -24.70 9.41
C ALA A 676 -21.50 -25.12 9.85
N VAL A 677 -20.86 -24.36 10.74
CA VAL A 677 -19.53 -24.69 11.28
C VAL A 677 -19.62 -25.85 12.28
N ASN A 678 -20.53 -25.78 13.25
CA ASN A 678 -20.59 -26.71 14.39
C ASN A 678 -21.69 -27.78 14.28
N GLY A 679 -22.55 -27.73 13.25
CA GLY A 679 -23.75 -28.59 13.17
C GLY A 679 -24.85 -28.23 14.19
N GLY A 680 -24.70 -27.11 14.91
CA GLY A 680 -25.60 -26.70 16.00
C GLY A 680 -25.31 -25.28 16.49
N THR A 681 -25.74 -24.93 17.70
CA THR A 681 -25.58 -23.58 18.29
C THR A 681 -24.59 -23.54 19.46
N MET A 682 -23.74 -24.56 19.59
CA MET A 682 -22.70 -24.59 20.62
C MET A 682 -21.68 -23.47 20.37
N GLY A 683 -21.37 -22.69 21.41
CA GLY A 683 -20.47 -21.52 21.31
C GLY A 683 -21.09 -20.30 20.60
N LEU A 684 -22.42 -20.24 20.45
CA LEU A 684 -23.08 -19.18 19.67
C LEU A 684 -22.90 -17.78 20.28
N GLU A 685 -22.97 -17.66 21.61
CA GLU A 685 -22.84 -16.35 22.27
C GLU A 685 -21.41 -15.81 22.18
N GLU A 686 -20.41 -16.69 22.27
CA GLU A 686 -19.01 -16.38 22.04
C GLU A 686 -18.77 -15.89 20.60
N ARG A 687 -19.37 -16.56 19.61
CA ARG A 687 -19.28 -16.18 18.18
C ARG A 687 -20.01 -14.86 17.90
N LYS A 688 -21.14 -14.60 18.56
CA LYS A 688 -21.85 -13.31 18.49
C LYS A 688 -21.01 -12.18 19.07
N ALA A 689 -20.39 -12.38 20.23
CA ALA A 689 -19.50 -11.39 20.83
C ALA A 689 -18.28 -11.14 19.94
N ALA A 690 -17.68 -12.22 19.42
CA ALA A 690 -16.55 -12.15 18.50
C ALA A 690 -16.89 -11.39 17.20
N TYR A 691 -18.09 -11.57 16.65
CA TYR A 691 -18.53 -10.84 15.47
C TYR A 691 -18.57 -9.33 15.70
N ARG A 692 -19.08 -8.86 16.84
CA ARG A 692 -19.10 -7.42 17.14
C ARG A 692 -17.69 -6.82 17.22
N ILE A 693 -16.74 -7.57 17.76
CA ILE A 693 -15.33 -7.18 17.79
C ILE A 693 -14.78 -7.10 16.36
N ALA A 694 -15.02 -8.13 15.56
CA ALA A 694 -14.57 -8.16 14.17
C ALA A 694 -15.20 -7.05 13.32
N GLU A 695 -16.47 -6.71 13.56
CA GLU A 695 -17.17 -5.61 12.91
C GLU A 695 -16.57 -4.24 13.26
N GLY A 696 -16.19 -4.03 14.52
CA GLY A 696 -15.49 -2.81 14.94
C GLY A 696 -14.09 -2.68 14.34
N ALA A 697 -13.37 -3.81 14.21
CA ALA A 697 -12.00 -3.83 13.69
C ALA A 697 -11.93 -3.75 12.15
N LEU A 698 -12.85 -4.42 11.46
CA LEU A 698 -12.86 -4.55 10.00
C LEU A 698 -13.95 -3.67 9.40
N LYS A 699 -13.81 -2.35 9.53
CA LYS A 699 -14.76 -1.36 8.99
C LYS A 699 -14.85 -1.42 7.47
#